data_AF-A0AAD4BIS1-F1
#
_entry.id   AF-A0AAD4BIS1-F1
#
_cell.length_a   1.000
_cell.length_b   1.000
_cell.length_c   1.000
_cell.angle_alpha   90.00
_cell.angle_beta   90.00
_cell.angle_gamma   90.00
#
_symmetry.space_group_name_H-M   'P 1'
#
loop_
_entity.id
_entity.type
_entity.pdbx_description
1 polymer ?
#
loop_
_entity_poly.entity_id
_entity_poly.type
_entity_poly.pdbx_seq_one_letter_code
_entity_poly.pdbx_strand_id
1 'polypeptide(L)'
;MTSSSTMPEPSPSMETSTSGRVVAAFVGNAKYVVGGGKLKGVQVRRVADGQQMALLTAEGVLCLAASRDGRWIAAGTERGEVLAWDAETYDRVFEHNEPLVINLVKIFSDSTWLLSESTNRTATIWDIQSGKQLQTLDLEESAVALWYYSSWRHGFSVATKNSVRVYDSRQGRLLAEIPVQVTSPYFPWSDGHIFAISDGTIKQLDPTTSSVVAEWEVPYSEHSHIDRPRHGKCIAYSAKYAITFWNASTHTKSGLIERPLEISFFAFSPDGQFLAICGLDGEVTIQDLEDGLPSCHSVAPRIHIADTALKGCLVDAEGPSTDAISTSQYQGNHIPANRSLVRVLIKRSKAYVADGLWELALNDANKVIELDPSSPWGYERKHAALHKAGDYENAVNAFEAMLSKMSQSTDPELHRHYINPTNTRTVVRRAVQQAIRDSPRVLINTTSGRLLDKSEQAASFESLPVFKKLISSMTTIIDHTRIEHDVMQYYRYAMFSHEREDNEPRFENVIRGIVYDLEDSPTNNKLKMFCKIVQDAGLDWAWSDTCCINREDDFALQEALPAMFRWYQGSALTLVLLRGVRSPSRRGDLTRSIWNTRARTFQEYHASKVVRFYNEDWTLYQDLDIPNHKESPEILSEMEEATGTSTRALTALQPGLDNIREKLRLVSRRETTLVEDEAYSLLGIFSVSLPVIYGDGDQALGRLLAQILTSSGDTSILAWTGRSGSFNSCLPGRIRVFSQLSTSHIPPSMTGTEMETITATLRASSFNLALVMNLYERLQGLPAPSFLGKRMKLACIAFRLGPLSVSRTGSEQVFRAQTTALGIVEISTAEDLTQLDSLALVHPWIDFLLGRQSVGETISEEETDESSSKSRPSSPPPPMDRHTAALQLIARLRQPFGALLLTSTRQDVVGYRRVASESLITVQVQEDTPLDDLIDSIRILDVL
;
A
#
# COMPACT_ATOMS: atom_id res chain seq x y z
N MET A 1 -82.82 23.19 -2.05
CA MET A 1 -82.68 21.77 -2.38
C MET A 1 -81.84 21.68 -3.65
N THR A 2 -80.74 20.91 -3.59
CA THR A 2 -80.05 20.17 -4.66
C THR A 2 -80.03 20.65 -6.12
N SER A 3 -78.93 20.27 -6.79
CA SER A 3 -78.68 20.13 -8.25
C SER A 3 -78.19 21.38 -8.98
N SER A 4 -77.29 21.32 -9.96
CA SER A 4 -76.29 20.35 -10.44
C SER A 4 -75.52 21.06 -11.57
N SER A 5 -74.19 20.96 -11.65
CA SER A 5 -73.51 21.23 -12.92
C SER A 5 -72.16 20.49 -13.03
N THR A 6 -72.21 19.41 -13.81
CA THR A 6 -71.20 18.95 -14.79
C THR A 6 -69.75 18.75 -14.33
N MET A 7 -69.43 17.47 -14.08
CA MET A 7 -68.09 16.88 -14.23
C MET A 7 -67.61 17.03 -15.68
N PRO A 8 -66.31 17.30 -15.93
CA PRO A 8 -65.71 17.01 -17.22
C PRO A 8 -65.38 15.51 -17.31
N GLU A 9 -65.80 14.87 -18.40
CA GLU A 9 -65.41 13.51 -18.79
C GLU A 9 -63.89 13.39 -19.08
N PRO A 10 -63.30 12.20 -18.91
CA PRO A 10 -61.89 11.98 -19.16
C PRO A 10 -61.62 11.91 -20.66
N SER A 11 -60.76 12.79 -21.16
CA SER A 11 -60.19 12.71 -22.52
C SER A 11 -58.83 11.98 -22.47
N PRO A 12 -58.45 11.32 -23.58
CA PRO A 12 -57.85 9.99 -23.56
C PRO A 12 -56.34 10.03 -23.31
N SER A 13 -55.84 8.97 -22.67
CA SER A 13 -54.45 8.50 -22.72
C SER A 13 -53.43 9.61 -22.96
N MET A 14 -53.11 10.36 -21.90
CA MET A 14 -51.94 11.21 -21.90
C MET A 14 -50.74 10.30 -22.18
N GLU A 15 -50.22 10.45 -23.40
CA GLU A 15 -49.05 9.77 -23.91
C GLU A 15 -48.02 9.67 -22.79
N THR A 16 -47.51 8.46 -22.57
CA THR A 16 -46.36 8.18 -21.73
C THR A 16 -45.23 9.11 -22.15
N SER A 17 -45.15 10.30 -21.54
CA SER A 17 -44.04 11.21 -21.74
C SER A 17 -42.84 10.50 -21.14
N THR A 18 -42.05 9.89 -22.01
CA THR A 18 -40.76 9.29 -21.69
C THR A 18 -39.79 10.43 -21.35
N SER A 19 -40.02 11.12 -20.24
CA SER A 19 -39.09 12.10 -19.69
C SER A 19 -37.86 11.31 -19.23
N GLY A 20 -36.76 11.46 -19.95
CA GLY A 20 -35.52 10.73 -19.71
C GLY A 20 -35.06 10.89 -18.26
N ARG A 21 -34.65 9.78 -17.64
CA ARG A 21 -34.09 9.76 -16.29
C ARG A 21 -32.78 10.57 -16.31
N VAL A 22 -32.75 11.70 -15.61
CA VAL A 22 -31.53 12.51 -15.48
C VAL A 22 -30.65 11.89 -14.41
N VAL A 23 -29.39 11.63 -14.75
CA VAL A 23 -28.40 11.04 -13.83
C VAL A 23 -27.31 12.07 -13.59
N ALA A 24 -26.85 12.17 -12.34
CA ALA A 24 -25.74 13.04 -11.96
C ALA A 24 -24.67 12.29 -11.17
N ALA A 25 -23.41 12.67 -11.37
CA ALA A 25 -22.27 12.18 -10.61
C ALA A 25 -21.29 13.33 -10.30
N PHE A 26 -20.64 13.29 -9.14
CA PHE A 26 -19.59 14.25 -8.79
C PHE A 26 -18.23 13.78 -9.31
N VAL A 27 -17.45 14.72 -9.85
CA VAL A 27 -16.08 14.49 -10.34
C VAL A 27 -15.10 15.35 -9.55
N GLY A 28 -14.04 14.71 -9.05
CA GLY A 28 -12.91 15.31 -8.33
C GLY A 28 -13.34 16.12 -7.11
N ASN A 29 -13.32 15.55 -5.90
CA ASN A 29 -13.65 16.22 -4.61
C ASN A 29 -14.78 17.28 -4.72
N ALA A 30 -15.89 16.93 -5.38
CA ALA A 30 -17.03 17.82 -5.62
C ALA A 30 -16.73 19.13 -6.38
N LYS A 31 -15.62 19.24 -7.11
CA LYS A 31 -15.28 20.39 -7.95
C LYS A 31 -16.22 20.52 -9.13
N TYR A 32 -16.62 19.40 -9.73
CA TYR A 32 -17.54 19.34 -10.86
C TYR A 32 -18.69 18.38 -10.59
N VAL A 33 -19.85 18.70 -11.17
CA VAL A 33 -21.01 17.81 -11.31
C VAL A 33 -21.18 17.48 -12.78
N VAL A 34 -21.40 16.21 -13.07
CA VAL A 34 -21.62 15.71 -14.41
C VAL A 34 -23.07 15.26 -14.49
N GLY A 35 -23.83 15.79 -15.44
CA GLY A 35 -25.23 15.44 -15.69
C GLY A 35 -25.43 14.90 -17.10
N GLY A 36 -26.18 13.81 -17.23
CA GLY A 36 -26.49 13.17 -18.51
C GLY A 36 -27.99 12.96 -18.69
N GLY A 37 -28.46 13.09 -19.94
CA GLY A 37 -29.85 12.92 -20.33
C GLY A 37 -29.97 12.29 -21.73
N LYS A 38 -31.20 12.17 -22.24
CA LYS A 38 -31.48 11.44 -23.48
C LYS A 38 -31.10 12.24 -24.73
N LEU A 39 -31.17 13.57 -24.69
CA LEU A 39 -31.06 14.42 -25.88
C LEU A 39 -29.78 15.27 -26.00
N LYS A 40 -29.06 15.53 -24.91
CA LYS A 40 -27.92 16.48 -24.90
C LYS A 40 -26.71 16.01 -24.11
N GLY A 41 -26.04 14.94 -24.57
CA GLY A 41 -24.68 14.61 -24.13
C GLY A 41 -24.50 14.47 -22.62
N VAL A 42 -23.24 14.48 -22.20
CA VAL A 42 -22.85 14.52 -20.79
C VAL A 42 -22.31 15.92 -20.49
N GLN A 43 -23.00 16.69 -19.67
CA GLN A 43 -22.64 18.06 -19.30
C GLN A 43 -21.78 18.08 -18.04
N VAL A 44 -20.58 18.64 -18.15
CA VAL A 44 -19.68 18.86 -17.00
C VAL A 44 -19.82 20.30 -16.54
N ARG A 45 -20.24 20.51 -15.29
CA ARG A 45 -20.44 21.85 -14.71
C ARG A 45 -19.68 22.00 -13.41
N ARG A 46 -19.15 23.19 -13.14
CA ARG A 46 -18.47 23.50 -11.88
C ARG A 46 -19.50 23.73 -10.77
N VAL A 47 -19.27 23.12 -9.60
CA VAL A 47 -20.22 23.18 -8.47
C VAL A 47 -20.31 24.58 -7.85
N ALA A 48 -19.19 25.32 -7.81
CA ALA A 48 -19.10 26.61 -7.15
C ALA A 48 -20.01 27.71 -7.75
N ASP A 49 -20.26 27.66 -9.06
CA ASP A 49 -20.99 28.71 -9.79
C ASP A 49 -21.91 28.20 -10.90
N GLY A 50 -22.01 26.89 -11.09
CA GLY A 50 -22.85 26.26 -12.11
C GLY A 50 -22.34 26.45 -13.55
N GLN A 51 -21.14 26.98 -13.75
CA GLN A 51 -20.59 27.22 -15.08
C GLN A 51 -20.37 25.90 -15.82
N GLN A 52 -20.88 25.81 -17.06
CA GLN A 52 -20.59 24.66 -17.94
C GLN A 52 -19.14 24.72 -18.41
N MET A 53 -18.39 23.66 -18.12
CA MET A 53 -16.98 23.50 -18.46
C MET A 53 -16.81 22.74 -19.77
N ALA A 54 -17.60 21.68 -19.96
CA ALA A 54 -17.54 20.83 -21.14
C ALA A 54 -18.90 20.19 -21.45
N LEU A 55 -19.08 19.80 -22.71
CA LEU A 55 -20.17 18.96 -23.19
C LEU A 55 -19.55 17.76 -23.90
N LEU A 56 -19.61 16.59 -23.28
CA LEU A 56 -19.09 15.36 -23.86
C LEU A 56 -20.16 14.75 -24.77
N THR A 57 -19.77 14.38 -25.99
CA THR A 57 -20.67 13.82 -26.98
C THR A 57 -21.04 12.39 -26.60
N ALA A 58 -22.31 12.16 -26.27
CA ALA A 58 -22.92 10.85 -26.05
C ALA A 58 -24.43 10.97 -26.31
N GLU A 59 -25.04 9.99 -26.97
CA GLU A 59 -26.48 10.00 -27.23
C GLU A 59 -27.18 8.96 -26.34
N GLY A 60 -28.32 9.33 -25.74
CA GLY A 60 -29.12 8.39 -24.96
C GLY A 60 -28.41 7.86 -23.70
N VAL A 61 -27.79 8.73 -22.90
CA VAL A 61 -27.08 8.34 -21.67
C VAL A 61 -28.08 7.88 -20.62
N LEU A 62 -27.89 6.66 -20.10
CA LEU A 62 -28.76 6.05 -19.07
C LEU A 62 -28.11 5.97 -17.69
N CYS A 63 -26.78 5.92 -17.63
CA CYS A 63 -26.02 5.85 -16.39
C CYS A 63 -24.67 6.57 -16.51
N LEU A 64 -24.20 7.10 -15.38
CA LEU A 64 -22.93 7.82 -15.27
C LEU A 64 -22.14 7.35 -14.05
N ALA A 65 -20.82 7.34 -14.18
CA ALA A 65 -19.88 7.11 -13.09
C ALA A 65 -18.68 8.05 -13.21
N ALA A 66 -18.08 8.39 -12.08
CA ALA A 66 -16.85 9.15 -12.01
C ALA A 66 -15.84 8.38 -11.17
N SER A 67 -14.56 8.46 -11.54
CA SER A 67 -13.49 7.86 -10.75
C SER A 67 -13.21 8.67 -9.49
N ARG A 68 -12.65 7.98 -8.51
CA ARG A 68 -12.39 8.57 -7.20
C ARG A 68 -11.26 9.59 -7.20
N ASP A 69 -10.22 9.31 -7.97
CA ASP A 69 -9.11 10.25 -8.20
C ASP A 69 -9.55 11.46 -9.03
N GLY A 70 -10.79 11.46 -9.54
CA GLY A 70 -11.35 12.54 -10.36
C GLY A 70 -10.77 12.57 -11.77
N ARG A 71 -10.09 11.50 -12.20
CA ARG A 71 -9.41 11.39 -13.50
C ARG A 71 -10.32 10.90 -14.63
N TRP A 72 -11.34 10.12 -14.35
CA TRP A 72 -12.18 9.48 -15.37
C TRP A 72 -13.66 9.80 -15.17
N ILE A 73 -14.36 10.01 -16.28
CA ILE A 73 -15.81 10.07 -16.38
C ILE A 73 -16.23 8.91 -17.27
N ALA A 74 -17.27 8.15 -16.88
CA ALA A 74 -17.80 7.08 -17.71
C ALA A 74 -19.32 7.16 -17.86
N ALA A 75 -19.81 6.70 -19.02
CA ALA A 75 -21.22 6.67 -19.36
C ALA A 75 -21.61 5.34 -20.01
N GLY A 76 -22.84 4.90 -19.75
CA GLY A 76 -23.51 3.82 -20.48
C GLY A 76 -24.73 4.36 -21.21
N THR A 77 -24.93 3.93 -22.46
CA THR A 77 -26.01 4.45 -23.33
C THR A 77 -27.10 3.42 -23.66
N GLU A 78 -28.25 3.92 -24.10
CA GLU A 78 -29.36 3.12 -24.64
C GLU A 78 -28.98 2.39 -25.94
N ARG A 79 -27.86 2.77 -26.57
CA ARG A 79 -27.34 2.15 -27.79
C ARG A 79 -26.33 1.03 -27.52
N GLY A 80 -26.06 0.73 -26.26
CA GLY A 80 -25.06 -0.28 -25.88
C GLY A 80 -23.64 0.26 -25.80
N GLU A 81 -23.44 1.58 -25.87
CA GLU A 81 -22.10 2.17 -25.82
C GLU A 81 -21.64 2.32 -24.37
N VAL A 82 -20.44 1.85 -24.08
CA VAL A 82 -19.69 2.11 -22.85
C VAL A 82 -18.58 3.10 -23.20
N LEU A 83 -18.70 4.31 -22.65
CA LEU A 83 -17.82 5.43 -22.97
C LEU A 83 -17.03 5.84 -21.73
N ALA A 84 -15.75 6.20 -21.88
CA ALA A 84 -15.01 6.90 -20.84
C ALA A 84 -14.17 8.06 -21.39
N TRP A 85 -14.07 9.12 -20.60
CA TRP A 85 -13.33 10.35 -20.87
C TRP A 85 -12.36 10.64 -19.76
N ASP A 86 -11.23 11.25 -20.12
CA ASP A 86 -10.36 11.90 -19.17
C ASP A 86 -11.05 13.17 -18.64
N ALA A 87 -11.09 13.33 -17.33
CA ALA A 87 -11.85 14.37 -16.65
C ALA A 87 -11.16 15.74 -16.63
N GLU A 88 -9.86 15.79 -16.96
CA GLU A 88 -9.06 17.01 -17.02
C GLU A 88 -9.05 17.60 -18.43
N THR A 89 -8.86 16.72 -19.44
CA THR A 89 -8.78 17.10 -20.86
C THR A 89 -10.13 17.01 -21.57
N TYR A 90 -11.09 16.24 -21.04
CA TYR A 90 -12.37 15.91 -21.67
C TYR A 90 -12.26 15.06 -22.95
N ASP A 91 -11.08 14.53 -23.22
CA ASP A 91 -10.84 13.64 -24.36
C ASP A 91 -11.41 12.25 -24.10
N ARG A 92 -12.03 11.67 -25.14
CA ARG A 92 -12.54 10.30 -25.08
C ARG A 92 -11.37 9.33 -25.14
N VAL A 93 -11.20 8.52 -24.10
CA VAL A 93 -10.10 7.54 -23.97
C VAL A 93 -10.55 6.10 -24.20
N PHE A 94 -11.86 5.84 -24.05
CA PHE A 94 -12.43 4.51 -24.11
C PHE A 94 -13.81 4.55 -24.79
N GLU A 95 -14.03 3.61 -25.71
CA GLU A 95 -15.30 3.39 -26.38
C GLU A 95 -15.43 1.91 -26.73
N HIS A 96 -16.52 1.31 -26.26
CA HIS A 96 -16.87 -0.05 -26.60
C HIS A 96 -18.37 -0.19 -26.84
N ASN A 97 -18.76 -1.00 -27.81
CA ASN A 97 -20.16 -1.20 -28.20
C ASN A 97 -20.59 -2.62 -27.87
N GLU A 98 -21.43 -2.75 -26.84
CA GLU A 98 -22.15 -3.98 -26.51
C GLU A 98 -23.42 -4.09 -27.37
N PRO A 99 -23.92 -5.31 -27.64
CA PRO A 99 -25.06 -5.54 -28.53
C PRO A 99 -26.41 -5.09 -27.95
N LEU A 100 -26.48 -4.77 -26.66
CA LEU A 100 -27.70 -4.37 -25.96
C LEU A 100 -27.44 -3.22 -24.99
N VAL A 101 -28.53 -2.59 -24.55
CA VAL A 101 -28.58 -1.45 -23.62
C VAL A 101 -27.71 -1.68 -22.38
N ILE A 102 -26.89 -0.68 -22.04
CA ILE A 102 -26.11 -0.64 -20.80
C ILE A 102 -26.96 0.01 -19.70
N ASN A 103 -27.35 -0.77 -18.69
CA ASN A 103 -28.18 -0.25 -17.60
C ASN A 103 -27.33 0.42 -16.52
N LEU A 104 -26.08 0.00 -16.35
CA LEU A 104 -25.25 0.46 -15.25
C LEU A 104 -23.75 0.43 -15.62
N VAL A 105 -23.07 1.51 -15.22
CA VAL A 105 -21.61 1.65 -15.29
C VAL A 105 -21.08 2.06 -13.93
N LYS A 106 -19.97 1.46 -13.50
CA LYS A 106 -19.23 1.84 -12.29
C LYS A 106 -17.73 1.80 -12.53
N ILE A 107 -17.02 2.75 -11.95
CA ILE A 107 -15.56 2.76 -11.92
C ILE A 107 -15.11 2.20 -10.58
N PHE A 108 -14.11 1.34 -10.58
CA PHE A 108 -13.53 0.76 -9.38
C PHE A 108 -12.84 1.86 -8.56
N SER A 109 -12.80 1.75 -7.23
CA SER A 109 -12.27 2.82 -6.36
C SER A 109 -10.76 3.01 -6.41
N ASP A 110 -10.02 2.07 -7.01
CA ASP A 110 -8.62 2.23 -7.40
C ASP A 110 -8.46 3.02 -8.72
N SER A 111 -9.57 3.33 -9.40
CA SER A 111 -9.65 4.08 -10.66
C SER A 111 -8.97 3.40 -11.86
N THR A 112 -8.69 2.10 -11.74
CA THR A 112 -7.99 1.30 -12.76
C THR A 112 -8.97 0.64 -13.74
N TRP A 113 -10.08 0.12 -13.21
CA TRP A 113 -11.03 -0.69 -13.98
C TRP A 113 -12.42 -0.05 -14.04
N LEU A 114 -13.20 -0.48 -15.02
CA LEU A 114 -14.60 -0.10 -15.24
C LEU A 114 -15.46 -1.36 -15.38
N LEU A 115 -16.64 -1.34 -14.76
CA LEU A 115 -17.63 -2.41 -14.81
C LEU A 115 -18.85 -1.89 -15.57
N SER A 116 -19.29 -2.65 -16.58
CA SER A 116 -20.53 -2.38 -17.33
C SER A 116 -21.50 -3.56 -17.20
N GLU A 117 -22.77 -3.26 -17.04
CA GLU A 117 -23.85 -4.25 -17.07
C GLU A 117 -24.75 -4.02 -18.28
N SER A 118 -24.99 -5.09 -19.03
CA SER A 118 -25.85 -5.08 -20.20
C SER A 118 -27.09 -5.94 -19.97
N THR A 119 -28.16 -5.58 -20.67
CA THR A 119 -29.46 -6.28 -20.61
C THR A 119 -29.39 -7.75 -21.04
N ASN A 120 -28.27 -8.20 -21.63
CA ASN A 120 -27.97 -9.62 -21.90
C ASN A 120 -27.61 -10.43 -20.64
N ARG A 121 -27.70 -9.83 -19.43
CA ARG A 121 -27.29 -10.46 -18.15
C ARG A 121 -25.80 -10.76 -18.09
N THR A 122 -24.99 -9.97 -18.81
CA THR A 122 -23.54 -10.03 -18.70
C THR A 122 -23.02 -8.80 -17.98
N ALA A 123 -22.09 -9.02 -17.08
CA ALA A 123 -21.28 -7.97 -16.50
C ALA A 123 -19.86 -8.07 -17.03
N THR A 124 -19.37 -7.01 -17.65
CA THR A 124 -18.04 -6.97 -18.27
C THR A 124 -17.12 -6.02 -17.52
N ILE A 125 -15.91 -6.48 -17.21
CA ILE A 125 -14.84 -5.73 -16.56
C ILE A 125 -13.83 -5.29 -17.63
N TRP A 126 -13.52 -4.00 -17.60
CA TRP A 126 -12.67 -3.31 -18.55
C TRP A 126 -11.50 -2.66 -17.84
N ASP A 127 -10.33 -2.69 -18.47
CA ASP A 127 -9.20 -1.85 -18.08
C ASP A 127 -9.34 -0.48 -18.77
N ILE A 128 -9.48 0.59 -17.98
CA ILE A 128 -9.77 1.94 -18.50
C ILE A 128 -8.59 2.48 -19.32
N GLN A 129 -7.36 2.18 -18.87
CA GLN A 129 -6.14 2.77 -19.44
C GLN A 129 -5.72 2.12 -20.76
N SER A 130 -5.88 0.81 -20.87
CA SER A 130 -5.57 0.04 -22.07
C SER A 130 -6.77 -0.16 -22.99
N GLY A 131 -7.98 0.08 -22.49
CA GLY A 131 -9.24 -0.17 -23.18
C GLY A 131 -9.53 -1.64 -23.46
N LYS A 132 -8.84 -2.56 -22.79
CA LYS A 132 -9.02 -4.00 -22.98
C LYS A 132 -10.11 -4.56 -22.09
N GLN A 133 -10.90 -5.47 -22.66
CA GLN A 133 -11.79 -6.34 -21.92
C GLN A 133 -10.96 -7.32 -21.08
N LEU A 134 -11.15 -7.32 -19.77
CA LEU A 134 -10.44 -8.21 -18.85
C LEU A 134 -11.23 -9.50 -18.61
N GLN A 135 -12.53 -9.37 -18.36
CA GLN A 135 -13.38 -10.49 -17.97
C GLN A 135 -14.86 -10.21 -18.28
N THR A 136 -15.59 -11.24 -18.70
CA THR A 136 -17.06 -11.23 -18.77
C THR A 136 -17.64 -12.27 -17.83
N LEU A 137 -18.68 -11.88 -17.13
CA LEU A 137 -19.38 -12.68 -16.15
C LEU A 137 -20.81 -12.91 -16.63
N ASP A 138 -21.17 -14.17 -16.85
CA ASP A 138 -22.53 -14.56 -17.15
C ASP A 138 -23.33 -14.59 -15.84
N LEU A 139 -24.26 -13.66 -15.70
CA LEU A 139 -25.19 -13.64 -14.58
C LEU A 139 -26.39 -14.51 -14.96
N GLU A 140 -26.59 -15.61 -14.24
CA GLU A 140 -27.70 -16.55 -14.49
C GLU A 140 -29.09 -15.86 -14.45
N GLU A 141 -29.19 -14.72 -13.75
CA GLU A 141 -30.37 -13.87 -13.65
C GLU A 141 -30.04 -12.42 -14.03
N SER A 142 -31.03 -11.66 -14.50
CA SER A 142 -30.88 -10.22 -14.77
C SER A 142 -30.48 -9.49 -13.48
N ALA A 143 -29.33 -8.83 -13.48
CA ALA A 143 -28.90 -8.04 -12.34
C ALA A 143 -29.82 -6.83 -12.16
N VAL A 144 -30.14 -6.53 -10.91
CA VAL A 144 -30.89 -5.32 -10.53
C VAL A 144 -29.91 -4.18 -10.28
N ALA A 145 -28.69 -4.46 -9.78
CA ALA A 145 -27.60 -3.49 -9.71
C ALA A 145 -26.23 -4.05 -9.30
N LEU A 146 -25.20 -3.21 -9.43
CA LEU A 146 -23.79 -3.52 -9.11
C LEU A 146 -23.15 -2.44 -8.23
N TRP A 147 -22.33 -2.84 -7.27
CA TRP A 147 -21.56 -1.94 -6.40
C TRP A 147 -20.17 -2.53 -6.05
N TYR A 148 -19.15 -1.70 -5.81
CA TYR A 148 -17.76 -2.14 -5.54
C TYR A 148 -17.14 -1.43 -4.33
N TYR A 149 -16.42 -2.18 -3.46
CA TYR A 149 -15.67 -1.61 -2.34
C TYR A 149 -14.22 -2.16 -2.24
N SER A 150 -13.22 -1.27 -2.22
CA SER A 150 -11.78 -1.66 -2.23
C SER A 150 -11.05 -1.66 -0.88
N SER A 151 -11.69 -1.65 0.28
CA SER A 151 -10.93 -1.71 1.55
C SER A 151 -10.93 -3.09 2.23
N TRP A 152 -11.69 -4.05 1.72
CA TRP A 152 -11.73 -5.41 2.27
C TRP A 152 -11.87 -6.42 1.12
N ARG A 153 -10.75 -7.08 0.77
CA ARG A 153 -10.68 -8.26 -0.14
C ARG A 153 -10.92 -8.12 -1.65
N HIS A 154 -10.80 -6.93 -2.25
CA HIS A 154 -10.87 -6.78 -3.71
C HIS A 154 -12.13 -7.45 -4.33
N GLY A 155 -13.34 -7.12 -3.85
CA GLY A 155 -14.58 -7.74 -4.35
C GLY A 155 -15.63 -6.73 -4.83
N PHE A 156 -16.49 -7.14 -5.76
CA PHE A 156 -17.68 -6.40 -6.18
C PHE A 156 -18.94 -7.18 -5.80
N SER A 157 -20.05 -6.49 -5.56
CA SER A 157 -21.35 -7.09 -5.25
C SER A 157 -22.36 -6.84 -6.36
N VAL A 158 -23.17 -7.85 -6.62
CA VAL A 158 -24.23 -7.90 -7.63
C VAL A 158 -25.52 -8.26 -6.93
N ALA A 159 -26.53 -7.39 -7.00
CA ALA A 159 -27.88 -7.76 -6.56
C ALA A 159 -28.62 -8.39 -7.73
N THR A 160 -29.11 -9.61 -7.52
CA THR A 160 -30.15 -10.22 -8.33
C THR A 160 -31.51 -9.94 -7.69
N LYS A 161 -32.58 -10.45 -8.30
CA LYS A 161 -33.94 -10.30 -7.78
C LYS A 161 -34.11 -10.92 -6.38
N ASN A 162 -33.36 -11.97 -6.06
CA ASN A 162 -33.54 -12.77 -4.85
C ASN A 162 -32.30 -12.88 -3.96
N SER A 163 -31.12 -12.44 -4.42
CA SER A 163 -29.90 -12.49 -3.62
C SER A 163 -28.93 -11.34 -3.92
N VAL A 164 -28.05 -11.06 -2.96
CA VAL A 164 -26.85 -10.24 -3.17
C VAL A 164 -25.65 -11.17 -3.21
N ARG A 165 -24.98 -11.22 -4.36
CA ARG A 165 -23.78 -12.03 -4.62
C ARG A 165 -22.54 -11.15 -4.57
N VAL A 166 -21.49 -11.63 -3.92
CA VAL A 166 -20.19 -10.94 -3.82
C VAL A 166 -19.17 -11.76 -4.57
N TYR A 167 -18.39 -11.13 -5.45
CA TYR A 167 -17.41 -11.76 -6.31
C TYR A 167 -16.01 -11.17 -6.08
N ASP A 168 -14.98 -11.96 -6.34
CA ASP A 168 -13.58 -11.53 -6.40
C ASP A 168 -13.33 -10.75 -7.70
N SER A 169 -12.77 -9.54 -7.61
CA SER A 169 -12.53 -8.66 -8.77
C SER A 169 -11.39 -9.11 -9.69
N ARG A 170 -10.47 -9.97 -9.22
CA ARG A 170 -9.33 -10.47 -10.02
C ARG A 170 -9.63 -11.81 -10.68
N GLN A 171 -10.40 -12.66 -10.01
CA GLN A 171 -10.69 -14.03 -10.48
C GLN A 171 -12.14 -14.20 -10.96
N GLY A 172 -13.04 -13.27 -10.65
CA GLY A 172 -14.48 -13.38 -10.96
C GLY A 172 -15.19 -14.50 -10.18
N ARG A 173 -14.59 -15.01 -9.11
CA ARG A 173 -15.14 -16.11 -8.30
C ARG A 173 -16.19 -15.58 -7.31
N LEU A 174 -17.32 -16.26 -7.19
CA LEU A 174 -18.30 -16.01 -6.13
C LEU A 174 -17.69 -16.27 -4.74
N LEU A 175 -17.66 -15.23 -3.90
CA LEU A 175 -17.15 -15.22 -2.53
C LEU A 175 -18.26 -15.43 -1.48
N ALA A 176 -19.43 -14.83 -1.69
CA ALA A 176 -20.57 -14.93 -0.78
C ALA A 176 -21.90 -14.75 -1.55
N GLU A 177 -22.96 -15.38 -1.06
CA GLU A 177 -24.33 -15.18 -1.54
C GLU A 177 -25.25 -14.99 -0.34
N ILE A 178 -25.98 -13.87 -0.32
CA ILE A 178 -26.88 -13.49 0.76
C ILE A 178 -28.31 -13.46 0.20
N PRO A 179 -29.22 -14.35 0.62
CA PRO A 179 -30.58 -14.41 0.09
C PRO A 179 -31.41 -13.24 0.64
N VAL A 180 -31.59 -12.20 -0.18
CA VAL A 180 -32.38 -11.00 0.12
C VAL A 180 -33.04 -10.52 -1.16
N GLN A 181 -34.34 -10.25 -1.12
CA GLN A 181 -35.06 -9.62 -2.22
C GLN A 181 -34.75 -8.13 -2.26
N VAL A 182 -34.04 -7.69 -3.29
CA VAL A 182 -33.64 -6.29 -3.48
C VAL A 182 -34.59 -5.61 -4.44
N THR A 183 -35.23 -4.52 -3.99
CA THR A 183 -36.20 -3.77 -4.79
C THR A 183 -35.62 -2.49 -5.42
N SER A 184 -34.40 -2.09 -5.06
CA SER A 184 -33.73 -0.90 -5.58
C SER A 184 -32.43 -1.23 -6.34
N PRO A 185 -32.16 -0.57 -7.48
CA PRO A 185 -30.92 -0.74 -8.25
C PRO A 185 -29.72 0.00 -7.62
N TYR A 186 -29.77 0.33 -6.35
CA TYR A 186 -28.64 0.95 -5.66
C TYR A 186 -28.55 0.37 -4.26
N PHE A 187 -27.38 -0.12 -3.88
CA PHE A 187 -27.11 -0.70 -2.57
C PHE A 187 -25.66 -0.37 -2.17
N PRO A 188 -25.41 0.69 -1.39
CA PRO A 188 -24.05 1.09 -1.07
C PRO A 188 -23.34 0.06 -0.18
N TRP A 189 -22.03 -0.13 -0.37
CA TRP A 189 -21.19 -0.99 0.47
C TRP A 189 -20.11 -0.15 1.18
N SER A 190 -20.30 0.12 2.46
CA SER A 190 -19.34 0.91 3.25
C SER A 190 -19.05 0.22 4.56
N ASP A 191 -17.85 0.44 5.11
CA ASP A 191 -17.46 -0.06 6.43
C ASP A 191 -17.64 -1.59 6.57
N GLY A 192 -17.42 -2.33 5.48
CA GLY A 192 -17.57 -3.78 5.44
C GLY A 192 -19.01 -4.29 5.31
N HIS A 193 -20.03 -3.43 5.27
CA HIS A 193 -21.45 -3.82 5.20
C HIS A 193 -22.13 -3.32 3.92
N ILE A 194 -23.08 -4.10 3.39
CA ILE A 194 -23.90 -3.75 2.23
C ILE A 194 -25.29 -3.32 2.71
N PHE A 195 -25.83 -2.22 2.20
CA PHE A 195 -27.17 -1.75 2.54
C PHE A 195 -28.14 -1.94 1.37
N ALA A 196 -29.14 -2.80 1.53
CA ALA A 196 -30.12 -3.11 0.50
C ALA A 196 -31.53 -2.71 0.94
N ILE A 197 -32.38 -2.29 -0.02
CA ILE A 197 -33.81 -2.05 0.24
C ILE A 197 -34.58 -3.32 -0.11
N SER A 198 -35.43 -3.77 0.83
CA SER A 198 -36.27 -4.97 0.71
C SER A 198 -37.62 -4.68 1.36
N ASP A 199 -38.70 -4.65 0.58
CA ASP A 199 -40.09 -4.53 1.08
C ASP A 199 -40.35 -3.40 2.12
N GLY A 200 -39.80 -2.21 1.88
CA GLY A 200 -39.95 -1.07 2.81
C GLY A 200 -39.05 -1.14 4.04
N THR A 201 -38.03 -1.99 4.03
CA THR A 201 -36.96 -2.02 5.04
C THR A 201 -35.60 -1.76 4.41
N ILE A 202 -34.71 -1.12 5.16
CA ILE A 202 -33.27 -1.12 4.83
C ILE A 202 -32.63 -2.26 5.61
N LYS A 203 -31.96 -3.16 4.90
CA LYS A 203 -31.23 -4.31 5.45
C LYS A 203 -29.74 -4.06 5.36
N GLN A 204 -29.06 -4.17 6.49
CA GLN A 204 -27.60 -4.18 6.59
C GLN A 204 -27.11 -5.63 6.49
N LEU A 205 -26.33 -5.92 5.47
CA LEU A 205 -25.81 -7.24 5.15
C LEU A 205 -24.31 -7.28 5.45
N ASP A 206 -23.86 -8.38 6.05
CA ASP A 206 -22.44 -8.65 6.25
C ASP A 206 -21.98 -9.74 5.28
N PRO A 207 -21.09 -9.42 4.32
CA PRO A 207 -20.57 -10.37 3.34
C PRO A 207 -19.57 -11.37 3.94
N THR A 208 -19.07 -11.12 5.15
CA THR A 208 -18.15 -12.02 5.86
C THR A 208 -18.88 -13.21 6.46
N THR A 209 -20.08 -12.96 7.01
CA THR A 209 -20.95 -13.95 7.65
C THR A 209 -22.06 -14.45 6.73
N SER A 210 -22.22 -13.85 5.55
CA SER A 210 -23.30 -14.10 4.59
C SER A 210 -24.69 -13.96 5.20
N SER A 211 -24.89 -12.97 6.08
CA SER A 211 -26.13 -12.81 6.86
C SER A 211 -26.61 -11.36 6.92
N VAL A 212 -27.91 -11.19 7.22
CA VAL A 212 -28.49 -9.89 7.58
C VAL A 212 -28.12 -9.58 9.03
N VAL A 213 -27.43 -8.46 9.26
CA VAL A 213 -26.99 -8.01 10.60
C VAL A 213 -28.04 -7.15 11.29
N ALA A 214 -28.72 -6.29 10.51
CA ALA A 214 -29.76 -5.41 11.02
C ALA A 214 -30.80 -5.08 9.95
N GLU A 215 -32.02 -4.79 10.39
CA GLU A 215 -33.10 -4.30 9.55
C GLU A 215 -33.90 -3.22 10.29
N TRP A 216 -34.37 -2.21 9.56
CA TRP A 216 -35.26 -1.18 10.10
C TRP A 216 -36.23 -0.68 9.04
N GLU A 217 -37.41 -0.26 9.49
CA GLU A 217 -38.51 0.17 8.64
C GLU A 217 -38.30 1.57 8.07
N VAL A 218 -38.60 1.72 6.78
CA VAL A 218 -38.61 2.99 6.05
C VAL A 218 -39.92 3.15 5.26
N PRO A 219 -40.37 4.37 4.96
CA PRO A 219 -41.61 4.57 4.21
C PRO A 219 -41.54 3.93 2.82
N TYR A 220 -42.38 2.93 2.55
CA TYR A 220 -42.40 2.23 1.26
C TYR A 220 -42.64 3.18 0.08
N SER A 221 -41.82 3.04 -0.97
CA SER A 221 -41.95 3.80 -2.21
C SER A 221 -41.50 2.95 -3.40
N GLU A 222 -42.28 2.98 -4.49
CA GLU A 222 -42.01 2.23 -5.73
C GLU A 222 -40.72 2.69 -6.44
N HIS A 223 -40.31 3.95 -6.25
CA HIS A 223 -39.08 4.52 -6.79
C HIS A 223 -38.14 4.95 -5.66
N SER A 224 -37.69 3.98 -4.87
CA SER A 224 -36.79 4.24 -3.75
C SER A 224 -35.32 4.16 -4.14
N HIS A 225 -34.55 5.12 -3.63
CA HIS A 225 -33.10 5.21 -3.84
C HIS A 225 -32.40 5.29 -2.49
N ILE A 226 -31.25 4.63 -2.37
CA ILE A 226 -30.41 4.63 -1.18
C ILE A 226 -28.98 4.96 -1.57
N ASP A 227 -28.37 5.88 -0.84
CA ASP A 227 -26.96 6.21 -0.97
C ASP A 227 -26.37 6.57 0.41
N ARG A 228 -25.05 6.51 0.52
CA ARG A 228 -24.32 6.73 1.77
C ARG A 228 -23.01 7.47 1.51
N PRO A 229 -22.67 8.51 2.29
CA PRO A 229 -21.38 9.16 2.20
C PRO A 229 -20.27 8.27 2.77
N ARG A 230 -19.06 8.40 2.22
CA ARG A 230 -17.94 7.49 2.46
C ARG A 230 -17.40 7.44 3.89
N HIS A 231 -17.49 8.55 4.63
CA HIS A 231 -17.02 8.65 6.03
C HIS A 231 -18.12 9.11 7.00
N GLY A 232 -19.38 9.06 6.57
CA GLY A 232 -20.51 9.52 7.38
C GLY A 232 -21.22 8.37 8.09
N LYS A 233 -21.78 8.67 9.26
CA LYS A 233 -22.63 7.73 9.99
C LYS A 233 -24.06 7.67 9.43
N CYS A 234 -24.43 8.55 8.50
CA CYS A 234 -25.79 8.65 7.96
C CYS A 234 -25.99 7.79 6.70
N ILE A 235 -27.23 7.38 6.44
CA ILE A 235 -27.72 6.72 5.23
C ILE A 235 -28.86 7.62 4.74
N ALA A 236 -28.84 8.01 3.47
CA ALA A 236 -29.96 8.72 2.87
C ALA A 236 -30.86 7.77 2.10
N TYR A 237 -32.16 7.95 2.26
CA TYR A 237 -33.20 7.16 1.62
C TYR A 237 -34.24 8.10 1.01
N SER A 238 -34.49 7.98 -0.30
CA SER A 238 -35.54 8.72 -0.99
C SER A 238 -36.85 7.96 -1.02
N ALA A 239 -37.92 8.62 -0.59
CA ALA A 239 -39.31 8.23 -0.75
C ALA A 239 -40.04 9.29 -1.57
N LYS A 240 -40.08 9.13 -2.89
CA LYS A 240 -40.78 9.96 -3.90
C LYS A 240 -40.53 11.47 -3.83
N TYR A 241 -41.01 12.14 -2.79
CA TYR A 241 -40.92 13.59 -2.56
C TYR A 241 -40.01 13.96 -1.39
N ALA A 242 -39.40 12.99 -0.71
CA ALA A 242 -38.59 13.27 0.47
C ALA A 242 -37.33 12.42 0.53
N ILE A 243 -36.22 13.01 1.00
CA ILE A 243 -35.01 12.30 1.39
C ILE A 243 -34.93 12.28 2.91
N THR A 244 -34.94 11.08 3.48
CA THR A 244 -34.77 10.84 4.92
C THR A 244 -33.35 10.41 5.22
N PHE A 245 -32.74 10.98 6.25
CA PHE A 245 -31.41 10.59 6.73
C PHE A 245 -31.54 9.73 7.97
N TRP A 246 -30.82 8.62 8.01
CA TRP A 246 -30.85 7.61 9.06
C TRP A 246 -29.46 7.36 9.59
N ASN A 247 -29.27 7.29 10.90
CA ASN A 247 -27.99 6.91 11.48
C ASN A 247 -27.79 5.39 11.38
N ALA A 248 -26.72 4.94 10.75
CA ALA A 248 -26.44 3.52 10.51
C ALA A 248 -26.07 2.72 11.76
N SER A 249 -25.71 3.36 12.87
CA SER A 249 -25.40 2.67 14.13
C SER A 249 -26.60 2.61 15.07
N THR A 250 -27.46 3.64 15.06
CA THR A 250 -28.62 3.73 15.97
C THR A 250 -29.94 3.40 15.30
N HIS A 251 -29.96 3.31 13.97
CA HIS A 251 -31.14 3.11 13.12
C HIS A 251 -32.24 4.17 13.35
N THR A 252 -31.85 5.36 13.81
CA THR A 252 -32.77 6.47 14.08
C THR A 252 -32.76 7.50 12.95
N LYS A 253 -33.94 8.05 12.64
CA LYS A 253 -34.08 9.17 11.71
C LYS A 253 -33.39 10.41 12.28
N SER A 254 -32.55 11.03 11.47
CA SER A 254 -31.65 12.15 11.84
C SER A 254 -31.89 13.42 11.02
N GLY A 255 -32.55 13.32 9.86
CA GLY A 255 -32.86 14.48 9.02
C GLY A 255 -33.92 14.18 7.96
N LEU A 256 -34.47 15.25 7.36
CA LEU A 256 -35.49 15.20 6.30
C LEU A 256 -35.29 16.37 5.35
N ILE A 257 -35.28 16.09 4.05
CA ILE A 257 -35.40 17.08 2.97
C ILE A 257 -36.69 16.77 2.23
N GLU A 258 -37.63 17.71 2.20
CA GLU A 258 -38.86 17.60 1.40
C GLU A 258 -38.73 18.39 0.10
N ARG A 259 -39.29 17.84 -0.98
CA ARG A 259 -39.28 18.43 -2.31
C ARG A 259 -40.70 18.48 -2.87
N PRO A 260 -41.05 19.57 -3.58
CA PRO A 260 -42.35 19.69 -4.23
C PRO A 260 -42.50 18.80 -5.48
N LEU A 261 -41.39 18.26 -6.01
CA LEU A 261 -41.35 17.44 -7.21
C LEU A 261 -40.68 16.10 -6.89
N GLU A 262 -41.06 15.07 -7.66
CA GLU A 262 -40.55 13.71 -7.48
C GLU A 262 -39.06 13.64 -7.79
N ILE A 263 -38.33 13.01 -6.87
CA ILE A 263 -36.88 12.83 -6.93
C ILE A 263 -36.60 11.60 -7.80
N SER A 264 -35.90 11.82 -8.91
CA SER A 264 -35.51 10.76 -9.82
C SER A 264 -34.21 10.06 -9.40
N PHE A 265 -33.30 10.83 -8.81
CA PHE A 265 -31.97 10.37 -8.39
C PHE A 265 -31.35 11.30 -7.35
N PHE A 266 -30.47 10.81 -6.50
CA PHE A 266 -29.58 11.65 -5.70
C PHE A 266 -28.23 10.97 -5.50
N ALA A 267 -27.17 11.73 -5.25
CA ALA A 267 -25.83 11.21 -4.99
C ALA A 267 -25.07 12.09 -4.01
N PHE A 268 -24.35 11.47 -3.08
CA PHE A 268 -23.39 12.18 -2.24
C PHE A 268 -22.12 12.53 -3.02
N SER A 269 -21.49 13.63 -2.66
CA SER A 269 -20.10 13.88 -3.04
C SER A 269 -19.14 12.89 -2.34
N PRO A 270 -17.97 12.61 -2.93
CA PRO A 270 -17.00 11.67 -2.33
C PRO A 270 -16.51 12.03 -0.92
N ASP A 271 -16.54 13.32 -0.59
CA ASP A 271 -16.20 13.88 0.73
C ASP A 271 -17.40 13.93 1.70
N GLY A 272 -18.62 13.66 1.23
CA GLY A 272 -19.85 13.70 2.02
C GLY A 272 -20.38 15.09 2.38
N GLN A 273 -19.78 16.16 1.83
CA GLN A 273 -20.15 17.55 2.10
C GLN A 273 -21.33 18.04 1.25
N PHE A 274 -21.56 17.44 0.08
CA PHE A 274 -22.61 17.86 -0.84
C PHE A 274 -23.52 16.70 -1.21
N LEU A 275 -24.78 17.04 -1.47
CA LEU A 275 -25.80 16.14 -2.01
C LEU A 275 -26.36 16.72 -3.30
N ALA A 276 -26.16 16.02 -4.42
CA ALA A 276 -26.85 16.34 -5.67
C ALA A 276 -28.20 15.64 -5.66
N ILE A 277 -29.28 16.38 -5.83
CA ILE A 277 -30.65 15.88 -5.92
C ILE A 277 -31.20 16.22 -7.30
N CYS A 278 -31.63 15.21 -8.05
CA CYS A 278 -32.18 15.33 -9.40
C CYS A 278 -33.71 15.18 -9.36
N GLY A 279 -34.44 16.17 -9.87
CA GLY A 279 -35.89 16.09 -10.08
C GLY A 279 -36.27 15.48 -11.43
N LEU A 280 -37.53 15.07 -11.60
CA LEU A 280 -38.08 14.68 -12.91
C LEU A 280 -38.16 15.83 -13.93
N ASP A 281 -38.03 17.08 -13.47
CA ASP A 281 -37.95 18.29 -14.28
C ASP A 281 -36.56 18.52 -14.91
N GLY A 282 -35.58 17.68 -14.58
CA GLY A 282 -34.19 17.82 -15.00
C GLY A 282 -33.43 18.92 -14.24
N GLU A 283 -33.98 19.45 -13.14
CA GLU A 283 -33.22 20.32 -12.25
C GLU A 283 -32.31 19.48 -11.34
N VAL A 284 -31.02 19.83 -11.30
CA VAL A 284 -30.07 19.27 -10.33
C VAL A 284 -29.79 20.33 -9.27
N THR A 285 -30.22 20.05 -8.06
CA THR A 285 -29.99 20.91 -6.90
C THR A 285 -28.82 20.35 -6.09
N ILE A 286 -27.84 21.20 -5.76
CA ILE A 286 -26.73 20.81 -4.90
C ILE A 286 -26.99 21.38 -3.51
N GLN A 287 -27.12 20.50 -2.53
CA GLN A 287 -27.35 20.86 -1.14
C GLN A 287 -26.08 20.64 -0.32
N ASP A 288 -25.75 21.63 0.50
CA ASP A 288 -24.65 21.55 1.46
C ASP A 288 -25.08 20.74 2.69
N LEU A 289 -24.20 19.85 3.14
CA LEU A 289 -24.40 18.96 4.26
C LEU A 289 -23.33 19.22 5.33
N GLU A 290 -23.78 19.60 6.53
CA GLU A 290 -22.93 19.66 7.71
C GLU A 290 -22.97 18.30 8.42
N ASP A 291 -21.81 17.66 8.60
CA ASP A 291 -21.68 16.32 9.20
C ASP A 291 -22.56 15.24 8.53
N GLY A 292 -22.87 15.38 7.23
CA GLY A 292 -23.71 14.47 6.47
C GLY A 292 -25.23 14.67 6.69
N LEU A 293 -25.64 15.78 7.31
CA LEU A 293 -27.03 16.15 7.52
C LEU A 293 -27.35 17.49 6.85
N PRO A 294 -28.62 17.72 6.45
CA PRO A 294 -29.02 18.97 5.82
C PRO A 294 -28.82 20.16 6.77
N SER A 295 -28.07 21.18 6.32
CA SER A 295 -27.88 22.43 7.08
C SER A 295 -29.14 23.31 7.02
N CYS A 296 -29.55 23.89 8.16
CA CYS A 296 -30.75 24.75 8.25
C CYS A 296 -30.62 26.12 7.55
N HIS A 297 -29.43 26.48 7.03
CA HIS A 297 -29.13 27.85 6.60
C HIS A 297 -28.52 27.99 5.19
N SER A 298 -28.51 26.94 4.35
CA SER A 298 -27.93 27.06 3.00
C SER A 298 -28.92 27.55 1.95
N VAL A 299 -28.55 28.64 1.26
CA VAL A 299 -29.15 29.00 -0.05
C VAL A 299 -28.37 28.21 -1.11
N ALA A 300 -28.93 27.07 -1.53
CA ALA A 300 -28.33 26.18 -2.50
C ALA A 300 -28.22 26.81 -3.91
N PRO A 301 -27.08 26.71 -4.62
CA PRO A 301 -27.03 26.98 -6.04
C PRO A 301 -27.87 25.94 -6.79
N ARG A 302 -28.88 26.41 -7.55
CA ARG A 302 -29.71 25.57 -8.42
C ARG A 302 -29.04 25.44 -9.78
N ILE A 303 -28.74 24.22 -10.20
CA ILE A 303 -28.11 23.94 -11.49
C ILE A 303 -29.15 23.27 -12.40
N HIS A 304 -29.73 24.03 -13.32
CA HIS A 304 -30.68 23.47 -14.29
C HIS A 304 -29.96 22.63 -15.37
N ILE A 305 -30.21 21.33 -15.40
CA ILE A 305 -29.72 20.38 -16.41
C ILE A 305 -30.93 19.78 -17.15
N ALA A 306 -31.86 20.63 -17.62
CA ALA A 306 -33.10 20.17 -18.23
C ALA A 306 -32.97 19.85 -19.73
N ASP A 307 -33.75 18.85 -20.18
CA ASP A 307 -33.81 18.28 -21.54
C ASP A 307 -34.97 18.84 -22.40
N THR A 308 -35.60 19.98 -22.05
CA THR A 308 -36.77 20.52 -22.77
C THR A 308 -36.45 21.67 -23.72
N ALA A 309 -37.04 21.60 -24.91
CA ALA A 309 -37.14 22.70 -25.86
C ALA A 309 -38.12 23.77 -25.33
N LEU A 310 -37.62 24.93 -24.93
CA LEU A 310 -38.43 26.15 -24.81
C LEU A 310 -38.09 27.06 -26.01
N LYS A 311 -38.80 26.81 -27.12
CA LYS A 311 -39.14 27.85 -28.08
C LYS A 311 -40.32 28.61 -27.49
N GLY A 312 -40.20 29.91 -27.33
CA GLY A 312 -41.34 30.82 -27.18
C GLY A 312 -41.42 31.62 -25.89
N CYS A 313 -40.62 32.67 -25.79
CA CYS A 313 -41.13 34.00 -25.47
C CYS A 313 -40.13 35.04 -25.98
N LEU A 314 -40.29 35.40 -27.26
CA LEU A 314 -40.05 36.76 -27.72
C LEU A 314 -41.07 37.66 -27.01
N VAL A 315 -40.61 38.59 -26.19
CA VAL A 315 -41.11 39.97 -26.16
C VAL A 315 -39.93 40.88 -25.79
N ASP A 316 -39.45 41.58 -26.81
CA ASP A 316 -38.92 42.95 -26.83
C ASP A 316 -38.38 43.56 -25.53
N ALA A 317 -37.11 43.94 -25.56
CA ALA A 317 -36.75 45.35 -25.40
C ALA A 317 -35.35 45.57 -25.95
N GLU A 318 -35.32 46.37 -27.01
CA GLU A 318 -34.16 47.05 -27.55
C GLU A 318 -33.27 47.64 -26.44
N GLY A 319 -31.96 47.61 -26.67
CA GLY A 319 -31.06 48.39 -25.84
C GLY A 319 -31.35 49.88 -25.94
N PRO A 320 -30.85 50.65 -24.97
CA PRO A 320 -30.14 51.88 -25.29
C PRO A 320 -28.70 51.71 -24.80
N SER A 321 -27.71 51.79 -25.69
CA SER A 321 -27.05 53.05 -26.03
C SER A 321 -26.63 53.84 -24.79
N THR A 322 -25.32 53.91 -24.62
CA THR A 322 -24.59 55.00 -23.99
C THR A 322 -25.31 56.32 -24.20
N ASP A 323 -25.79 56.95 -23.13
CA ASP A 323 -25.78 58.40 -23.01
C ASP A 323 -25.90 58.86 -21.56
N ALA A 324 -25.20 59.97 -21.32
CA ALA A 324 -25.05 60.64 -20.04
C ALA A 324 -26.39 61.15 -19.50
N ILE A 325 -26.63 60.99 -18.19
CA ILE A 325 -27.60 61.81 -17.45
C ILE A 325 -26.99 62.25 -16.12
N SER A 326 -26.50 63.49 -16.18
CA SER A 326 -26.63 64.59 -15.21
C SER A 326 -27.00 64.28 -13.75
N THR A 327 -26.17 64.85 -12.88
CA THR A 327 -26.50 65.40 -11.57
C THR A 327 -27.81 66.20 -11.55
N SER A 328 -28.78 65.79 -10.73
CA SER A 328 -29.53 66.71 -9.87
C SER A 328 -30.44 65.98 -8.88
N GLN A 329 -30.28 66.37 -7.62
CA GLN A 329 -31.30 66.44 -6.56
C GLN A 329 -31.97 65.14 -6.07
N TYR A 330 -31.42 64.59 -5.00
CA TYR A 330 -32.21 64.25 -3.81
C TYR A 330 -31.39 64.60 -2.56
N GLN A 331 -31.76 65.72 -1.92
CA GLN A 331 -31.39 66.00 -0.53
C GLN A 331 -32.36 65.24 0.38
N GLY A 332 -31.82 64.65 1.45
CA GLY A 332 -32.60 64.28 2.62
C GLY A 332 -32.55 62.80 3.01
N ASN A 333 -31.41 62.31 3.49
CA ASN A 333 -31.28 61.76 4.85
C ASN A 333 -29.88 61.16 5.07
N HIS A 334 -29.21 61.65 6.11
CA HIS A 334 -27.90 61.21 6.56
C HIS A 334 -27.90 59.73 6.96
N ILE A 335 -27.26 58.89 6.14
CA ILE A 335 -26.73 57.56 6.48
C ILE A 335 -25.24 57.60 6.07
N PRO A 336 -24.27 57.19 6.91
CA PRO A 336 -22.89 57.67 6.78
C PRO A 336 -22.19 57.10 5.53
N ALA A 337 -21.68 58.01 4.69
CA ALA A 337 -21.04 57.76 3.40
C ALA A 337 -19.84 56.78 3.42
N ASN A 338 -19.30 56.44 4.59
CA ASN A 338 -18.16 55.52 4.73
C ASN A 338 -18.54 54.03 4.53
N ARG A 339 -19.75 53.59 4.89
CA ARG A 339 -20.14 52.17 4.77
C ARG A 339 -20.34 51.72 3.32
N SER A 340 -20.86 52.59 2.47
CA SER A 340 -21.01 52.34 1.03
C SER A 340 -19.64 52.28 0.35
N LEU A 341 -18.73 53.20 0.69
CA LEU A 341 -17.37 53.22 0.17
C LEU A 341 -16.57 51.96 0.55
N VAL A 342 -16.63 51.52 1.81
CA VAL A 342 -15.98 50.29 2.28
C VAL A 342 -16.46 49.07 1.49
N ARG A 343 -17.78 48.94 1.26
CA ARG A 343 -18.34 47.83 0.46
C ARG A 343 -17.86 47.85 -0.99
N VAL A 344 -17.76 49.03 -1.60
CA VAL A 344 -17.26 49.18 -2.98
C VAL A 344 -15.78 48.79 -3.05
N LEU A 345 -14.96 49.24 -2.10
CA LEU A 345 -13.53 48.90 -2.05
C LEU A 345 -13.28 47.40 -1.84
N ILE A 346 -14.07 46.72 -1.00
CA ILE A 346 -13.98 45.26 -0.81
C ILE A 346 -14.30 44.53 -2.12
N LYS A 347 -15.38 44.91 -2.81
CA LYS A 347 -15.77 44.29 -4.10
C LYS A 347 -14.73 44.55 -5.18
N ARG A 348 -14.17 45.76 -5.25
CA ARG A 348 -13.15 46.14 -6.21
C ARG A 348 -11.82 45.43 -5.95
N SER A 349 -11.40 45.34 -4.69
CA SER A 349 -10.23 44.53 -4.29
C SER A 349 -10.39 43.07 -4.71
N LYS A 350 -11.58 42.47 -4.50
CA LYS A 350 -11.87 41.10 -4.96
C LYS A 350 -11.75 40.96 -6.48
N ALA A 351 -12.21 41.93 -7.26
CA ALA A 351 -12.06 41.95 -8.71
C ALA A 351 -10.57 42.05 -9.12
N TYR A 352 -9.81 42.95 -8.49
CA TYR A 352 -8.37 43.07 -8.76
C TYR A 352 -7.58 41.80 -8.43
N VAL A 353 -7.94 41.06 -7.38
CA VAL A 353 -7.36 39.73 -7.11
C VAL A 353 -7.72 38.72 -8.21
N ALA A 354 -8.94 38.77 -8.75
CA ALA A 354 -9.33 37.89 -9.86
C ALA A 354 -8.55 38.20 -11.15
N ASP A 355 -8.27 39.48 -11.40
CA ASP A 355 -7.58 39.99 -12.58
C ASP A 355 -6.05 39.95 -12.49
N GLY A 356 -5.49 39.49 -11.36
CA GLY A 356 -4.03 39.43 -11.15
C GLY A 356 -3.35 40.73 -10.74
N LEU A 357 -4.11 41.77 -10.40
CA LEU A 357 -3.63 43.10 -10.05
C LEU A 357 -3.43 43.25 -8.53
N TRP A 358 -2.43 42.54 -7.99
CA TRP A 358 -2.24 42.37 -6.54
C TRP A 358 -1.95 43.67 -5.78
N GLU A 359 -1.17 44.58 -6.36
CA GLU A 359 -0.81 45.86 -5.72
C GLU A 359 -2.03 46.78 -5.58
N LEU A 360 -2.89 46.83 -6.60
CA LEU A 360 -4.14 47.59 -6.56
C LEU A 360 -5.13 46.97 -5.58
N ALA A 361 -5.21 45.63 -5.54
CA ALA A 361 -6.02 44.92 -4.55
C ALA A 361 -5.56 45.19 -3.11
N LEU A 362 -4.24 45.23 -2.89
CA LEU A 362 -3.62 45.52 -1.59
C LEU A 362 -3.85 46.97 -1.17
N ASN A 363 -3.75 47.92 -2.10
CA ASN A 363 -4.05 49.32 -1.83
C ASN A 363 -5.50 49.53 -1.40
N ASP A 364 -6.45 48.88 -2.09
CA ASP A 364 -7.86 48.90 -1.70
C ASP A 364 -8.10 48.24 -0.34
N ALA A 365 -7.41 47.13 -0.05
CA ALA A 365 -7.51 46.46 1.26
C ALA A 365 -6.95 47.32 2.40
N ASN A 366 -5.80 47.96 2.22
CA ASN A 366 -5.23 48.88 3.21
C ASN A 366 -6.15 50.09 3.42
N LYS A 367 -6.74 50.64 2.37
CA LYS A 367 -7.70 51.74 2.47
C LYS A 367 -8.98 51.34 3.21
N VAL A 368 -9.43 50.09 3.08
CA VAL A 368 -10.54 49.55 3.91
C VAL A 368 -10.13 49.49 5.38
N ILE A 369 -8.91 49.04 5.69
CA ILE A 369 -8.38 48.98 7.06
C ILE A 369 -8.23 50.38 7.66
N GLU A 370 -7.82 51.38 6.88
CA GLU A 370 -7.74 52.78 7.31
C GLU A 370 -9.12 53.36 7.65
N LEU A 371 -10.12 53.06 6.83
CA LEU A 371 -11.49 53.58 6.99
C LEU A 371 -12.27 52.85 8.10
N ASP A 372 -11.99 51.58 8.32
CA ASP A 372 -12.59 50.77 9.40
C ASP A 372 -11.58 49.73 9.93
N PRO A 373 -10.74 50.11 10.91
CA PRO A 373 -9.73 49.22 11.51
C PRO A 373 -10.33 48.03 12.28
N SER A 374 -11.62 48.11 12.61
CA SER A 374 -12.35 47.06 13.35
C SER A 374 -12.92 45.99 12.42
N SER A 375 -12.99 46.25 11.12
CA SER A 375 -13.55 45.34 10.13
C SER A 375 -12.61 44.18 9.80
N PRO A 376 -13.03 42.92 10.01
CA PRO A 376 -12.22 41.76 9.60
C PRO A 376 -12.00 41.67 8.09
N TRP A 377 -12.95 42.17 7.31
CA TRP A 377 -12.96 42.02 5.85
C TRP A 377 -11.83 42.77 5.14
N GLY A 378 -11.34 43.88 5.73
CA GLY A 378 -10.14 44.56 5.21
C GLY A 378 -8.89 43.68 5.29
N TYR A 379 -8.73 42.99 6.43
CA TYR A 379 -7.62 42.06 6.66
C TYR A 379 -7.73 40.79 5.82
N GLU A 380 -8.96 40.28 5.60
CA GLU A 380 -9.23 39.17 4.68
C GLU A 380 -8.81 39.50 3.24
N ARG A 381 -9.17 40.69 2.74
CA ARG A 381 -8.77 41.14 1.40
C ARG A 381 -7.25 41.33 1.30
N LYS A 382 -6.62 41.86 2.35
CA LYS A 382 -5.17 42.01 2.45
C LYS A 382 -4.46 40.66 2.40
N HIS A 383 -4.96 39.67 3.14
CA HIS A 383 -4.47 38.29 3.07
C HIS A 383 -4.57 37.72 1.66
N ALA A 384 -5.73 37.82 1.01
CA ALA A 384 -5.94 37.28 -0.34
C ALA A 384 -5.00 37.91 -1.39
N ALA A 385 -4.77 39.22 -1.32
CA ALA A 385 -3.84 39.92 -2.21
C ALA A 385 -2.39 39.47 -1.98
N LEU A 386 -1.94 39.41 -0.72
CA LEU A 386 -0.57 39.00 -0.36
C LEU A 386 -0.30 37.52 -0.68
N HIS A 387 -1.26 36.64 -0.40
CA HIS A 387 -1.16 35.22 -0.73
C HIS A 387 -0.95 34.99 -2.23
N LYS A 388 -1.70 35.71 -3.07
CA LYS A 388 -1.56 35.62 -4.52
C LYS A 388 -0.30 36.30 -5.06
N ALA A 389 0.18 37.34 -4.39
CA ALA A 389 1.46 37.98 -4.69
C ALA A 389 2.69 37.12 -4.30
N GLY A 390 2.50 36.02 -3.56
CA GLY A 390 3.59 35.14 -3.09
C GLY A 390 4.23 35.56 -1.76
N ASP A 391 3.74 36.62 -1.12
CA ASP A 391 4.19 37.07 0.19
C ASP A 391 3.39 36.36 1.30
N TYR A 392 3.71 35.08 1.50
CA TYR A 392 2.97 34.20 2.39
C TYR A 392 3.10 34.57 3.87
N GLU A 393 4.21 35.15 4.29
CA GLU A 393 4.45 35.53 5.68
C GLU A 393 3.55 36.68 6.09
N ASN A 394 3.51 37.75 5.29
CA ASN A 394 2.61 38.86 5.54
C ASN A 394 1.14 38.47 5.32
N ALA A 395 0.87 37.51 4.43
CA ALA A 395 -0.48 36.95 4.27
C ALA A 395 -0.95 36.23 5.54
N VAL A 396 -0.11 35.40 6.18
CA VAL A 396 -0.45 34.73 7.45
C VAL A 396 -0.67 35.77 8.56
N ASN A 397 0.21 36.77 8.68
CA ASN A 397 0.06 37.85 9.67
C ASN A 397 -1.25 38.63 9.49
N ALA A 398 -1.64 38.93 8.25
CA ALA A 398 -2.91 39.59 7.95
C ALA A 398 -4.11 38.71 8.34
N PHE A 399 -4.01 37.40 8.15
CA PHE A 399 -5.06 36.46 8.52
C PHE A 399 -5.18 36.28 10.04
N GLU A 400 -4.06 36.21 10.77
CA GLU A 400 -4.06 36.19 12.24
C GLU A 400 -4.68 37.49 12.80
N ALA A 401 -4.36 38.64 12.20
CA ALA A 401 -5.00 39.91 12.54
C ALA A 401 -6.51 39.88 12.28
N MET A 402 -6.95 39.32 11.15
CA MET A 402 -8.37 39.12 10.84
C MET A 402 -9.08 38.32 11.93
N LEU A 403 -8.53 37.16 12.32
CA LEU A 403 -9.10 36.29 13.34
C LEU A 403 -9.18 36.98 14.71
N SER A 404 -8.14 37.76 15.06
CA SER A 404 -8.15 38.57 16.29
C SER A 404 -9.29 39.61 16.28
N LYS A 405 -9.51 40.31 15.16
CA LYS A 405 -10.62 41.27 15.03
C LYS A 405 -11.99 40.59 15.06
N MET A 406 -12.13 39.41 14.46
CA MET A 406 -13.37 38.62 14.53
C MET A 406 -13.71 38.20 15.96
N SER A 407 -12.72 37.77 16.76
CA SER A 407 -12.93 37.38 18.16
C SER A 407 -13.38 38.54 19.08
N GLN A 408 -13.11 39.79 18.67
CA GLN A 408 -13.55 41.00 19.38
C GLN A 408 -14.95 41.47 18.94
N SER A 409 -15.49 40.90 17.85
CA SER A 409 -16.81 41.22 17.32
C SER A 409 -17.90 40.41 18.04
N THR A 410 -19.11 40.96 18.16
CA THR A 410 -20.23 40.37 18.91
C THR A 410 -20.88 39.14 18.24
N ASP A 411 -20.30 38.61 17.17
CA ASP A 411 -20.85 37.51 16.38
C ASP A 411 -19.98 36.23 16.50
N PRO A 412 -20.27 35.36 17.48
CA PRO A 412 -19.44 34.19 17.80
C PRO A 412 -19.50 33.08 16.74
N GLU A 413 -20.44 33.10 15.79
CA GLU A 413 -20.58 32.06 14.76
C GLU A 413 -19.59 32.22 13.60
N LEU A 414 -19.14 33.45 13.32
CA LEU A 414 -18.20 33.74 12.23
C LEU A 414 -16.82 33.09 12.44
N HIS A 415 -16.41 32.89 13.70
CA HIS A 415 -15.10 32.31 14.04
C HIS A 415 -15.03 30.80 13.77
N ARG A 416 -16.16 30.08 13.72
CA ARG A 416 -16.18 28.62 13.55
C ARG A 416 -15.76 28.13 12.16
N HIS A 417 -15.86 29.00 11.15
CA HIS A 417 -15.62 28.67 9.74
C HIS A 417 -14.15 28.82 9.32
N TYR A 418 -13.31 29.40 10.17
CA TYR A 418 -11.89 29.65 9.86
C TYR A 418 -10.98 28.88 10.79
N ILE A 419 -9.90 28.36 10.21
CA ILE A 419 -8.91 27.56 10.94
C ILE A 419 -7.77 28.47 11.36
N ASN A 420 -7.43 28.43 12.64
CA ASN A 420 -6.27 29.16 13.15
C ASN A 420 -4.99 28.63 12.46
N PRO A 421 -4.12 29.50 11.89
CA PRO A 421 -2.85 29.09 11.29
C PRO A 421 -1.96 28.24 12.19
N THR A 422 -2.08 28.38 13.51
CA THR A 422 -1.39 27.55 14.51
C THR A 422 -1.80 26.08 14.46
N ASN A 423 -3.07 25.80 14.18
CA ASN A 423 -3.57 24.42 14.00
C ASN A 423 -2.96 23.81 12.73
N THR A 424 -3.00 24.54 11.61
CA THR A 424 -2.36 24.11 10.36
C THR A 424 -0.86 23.88 10.55
N ARG A 425 -0.16 24.79 11.24
CA ARG A 425 1.26 24.65 11.57
C ARG A 425 1.54 23.36 12.37
N THR A 426 0.65 23.03 13.31
CA THR A 426 0.77 21.80 14.11
C THR A 426 0.57 20.54 13.26
N VAL A 427 -0.39 20.56 12.34
CA VAL A 427 -0.63 19.43 11.41
C VAL A 427 0.56 19.25 10.46
N VAL A 428 1.07 20.34 9.86
CA VAL A 428 2.25 20.28 8.98
C VAL A 428 3.46 19.76 9.76
N ARG A 429 3.72 20.25 10.98
CA ARG A 429 4.79 19.74 11.83
C ARG A 429 4.65 18.25 12.14
N ARG A 430 3.42 17.76 12.37
CA ARG A 430 3.17 16.33 12.56
C ARG A 430 3.50 15.52 11.31
N ALA A 431 3.09 16.00 10.13
CA ALA A 431 3.43 15.38 8.86
C ALA A 431 4.95 15.35 8.62
N VAL A 432 5.67 16.44 8.94
CA VAL A 432 7.13 16.50 8.89
C VAL A 432 7.76 15.44 9.78
N GLN A 433 7.32 15.35 11.05
CA GLN A 433 7.82 14.34 11.99
C GLN A 433 7.54 12.91 11.52
N GLN A 434 6.43 12.68 10.81
CA GLN A 434 6.12 11.38 10.22
C GLN A 434 7.01 11.07 9.03
N ALA A 435 7.25 12.04 8.14
CA ALA A 435 8.11 11.87 6.97
C ALA A 435 9.57 11.55 7.33
N ILE A 436 10.13 12.25 8.34
CA ILE A 436 11.53 12.03 8.76
C ILE A 436 11.69 10.87 9.74
N ARG A 437 10.60 10.29 10.27
CA ARG A 437 10.67 9.22 11.28
C ARG A 437 11.54 8.05 10.82
N ASP A 438 11.24 7.53 9.64
CA ASP A 438 11.88 6.34 9.08
C ASP A 438 13.06 6.68 8.16
N SER A 439 13.45 7.95 8.07
CA SER A 439 14.64 8.41 7.34
C SER A 439 15.92 8.30 8.18
N PRO A 440 17.11 8.34 7.55
CA PRO A 440 18.38 8.42 8.25
C PRO A 440 18.45 9.59 9.25
N ARG A 441 19.21 9.40 10.34
CA ARG A 441 19.38 10.44 11.37
C ARG A 441 19.98 11.74 10.87
N VAL A 442 20.96 11.62 9.99
CA VAL A 442 21.70 12.74 9.42
C VAL A 442 21.68 12.58 7.91
N LEU A 443 21.38 13.68 7.21
CA LEU A 443 21.38 13.76 5.75
C LEU A 443 22.22 14.96 5.31
N ILE A 444 22.80 14.88 4.13
CA ILE A 444 23.43 16.01 3.45
C ILE A 444 22.32 16.77 2.75
N ASN A 445 22.19 18.06 3.03
CA ASN A 445 21.40 18.95 2.22
C ASN A 445 22.20 19.30 0.96
N THR A 446 21.76 18.85 -0.22
CA THR A 446 22.52 18.98 -1.48
C THR A 446 22.67 20.43 -1.91
N THR A 447 21.72 21.30 -1.58
CA THR A 447 21.79 22.74 -1.93
C THR A 447 22.84 23.48 -1.10
N SER A 448 22.95 23.21 0.19
CA SER A 448 23.91 23.88 1.08
C SER A 448 25.22 23.11 1.28
N GLY A 449 25.25 21.82 0.96
CA GLY A 449 26.37 20.91 1.21
C GLY A 449 26.61 20.61 2.70
N ARG A 450 25.67 20.93 3.60
CA ARG A 450 25.81 20.72 5.05
C ARG A 450 25.14 19.42 5.51
N LEU A 451 25.72 18.80 6.53
CA LEU A 451 25.08 17.70 7.27
C LEU A 451 24.04 18.28 8.24
N LEU A 452 22.81 17.79 8.16
CA LEU A 452 21.70 18.22 9.01
C LEU A 452 21.06 17.03 9.71
N ASP A 453 20.86 17.15 11.03
CA ASP A 453 20.10 16.17 11.81
C ASP A 453 18.58 16.32 11.58
N LYS A 454 17.78 15.42 12.16
CA LYS A 454 16.30 15.46 12.02
C LYS A 454 15.67 16.77 12.51
N SER A 455 16.22 17.41 13.52
CA SER A 455 15.71 18.69 14.04
C SER A 455 16.04 19.86 13.11
N GLU A 456 17.26 19.89 12.58
CA GLU A 456 17.71 20.88 11.60
C GLU A 456 17.02 20.69 10.25
N GLN A 457 16.78 19.45 9.83
CA GLN A 457 15.96 19.11 8.65
C GLN A 457 14.55 19.69 8.77
N ALA A 458 13.89 19.50 9.92
CA ALA A 458 12.57 20.07 10.19
C ALA A 458 12.60 21.61 10.15
N ALA A 459 13.59 22.23 10.77
CA ALA A 459 13.75 23.69 10.76
C ALA A 459 13.99 24.23 9.34
N SER A 460 14.76 23.52 8.51
CA SER A 460 15.00 23.87 7.11
C SER A 460 13.70 23.93 6.32
N PHE A 461 12.80 22.97 6.49
CA PHE A 461 11.50 22.98 5.81
C PHE A 461 10.61 24.15 6.26
N GLU A 462 10.61 24.50 7.55
CA GLU A 462 9.83 25.64 8.06
C GLU A 462 10.26 26.98 7.46
N SER A 463 11.53 27.09 7.03
CA SER A 463 12.06 28.29 6.38
C SER A 463 11.60 28.44 4.91
N LEU A 464 11.14 27.35 4.27
CA LEU A 464 10.84 27.36 2.85
C LEU A 464 9.52 28.08 2.52
N PRO A 465 9.44 28.71 1.33
CA PRO A 465 8.19 29.33 0.86
C PRO A 465 7.02 28.34 0.79
N VAL A 466 7.28 27.07 0.50
CA VAL A 466 6.25 26.01 0.42
C VAL A 466 5.54 25.80 1.76
N PHE A 467 6.28 25.78 2.87
CA PHE A 467 5.70 25.68 4.21
C PHE A 467 4.79 26.86 4.52
N LYS A 468 5.26 28.08 4.24
CA LYS A 468 4.48 29.31 4.44
C LYS A 468 3.25 29.34 3.53
N LYS A 469 3.38 28.87 2.28
CA LYS A 469 2.28 28.74 1.31
C LYS A 469 1.20 27.79 1.83
N LEU A 470 1.58 26.61 2.32
CA LEU A 470 0.65 25.65 2.90
C LEU A 470 -0.17 26.29 4.02
N ILE A 471 0.49 26.93 5.00
CA ILE A 471 -0.19 27.61 6.12
C ILE A 471 -1.15 28.68 5.61
N SER A 472 -0.70 29.52 4.68
CA SER A 472 -1.52 30.61 4.14
C SER A 472 -2.70 30.13 3.27
N SER A 473 -2.67 28.89 2.76
CA SER A 473 -3.74 28.36 1.89
C SER A 473 -4.84 27.59 2.64
N MET A 474 -4.58 27.12 3.86
CA MET A 474 -5.51 26.29 4.64
C MET A 474 -6.30 27.15 5.65
N THR A 475 -6.99 28.17 5.15
CA THR A 475 -7.72 29.14 5.97
C THR A 475 -9.08 28.66 6.46
N THR A 476 -9.70 27.72 5.74
CA THR A 476 -11.05 27.21 6.03
C THR A 476 -11.09 25.70 6.23
N ILE A 477 -10.28 24.94 5.49
CA ILE A 477 -10.18 23.48 5.56
C ILE A 477 -8.69 23.10 5.58
N ILE A 478 -8.32 22.11 6.41
CA ILE A 478 -6.99 21.50 6.37
C ILE A 478 -7.03 20.32 5.40
N ASP A 479 -6.40 20.48 4.24
CA ASP A 479 -6.18 19.39 3.30
C ASP A 479 -4.99 18.53 3.75
N HIS A 480 -5.29 17.46 4.48
CA HIS A 480 -4.29 16.50 4.94
C HIS A 480 -3.53 15.84 3.79
N THR A 481 -4.21 15.55 2.66
CA THR A 481 -3.61 14.85 1.53
C THR A 481 -2.55 15.70 0.84
N ARG A 482 -2.84 16.99 0.65
CA ARG A 482 -1.88 17.93 0.06
C ARG A 482 -0.70 18.20 1.00
N ILE A 483 -0.94 18.33 2.30
CA ILE A 483 0.15 18.49 3.29
C ILE A 483 1.06 17.26 3.27
N GLU A 484 0.49 16.05 3.32
CA GLU A 484 1.25 14.81 3.27
C GLU A 484 2.04 14.70 1.97
N HIS A 485 1.44 15.00 0.81
CA HIS A 485 2.11 14.96 -0.47
C HIS A 485 3.29 15.95 -0.57
N ASP A 486 3.06 17.24 -0.28
CA ASP A 486 4.11 18.27 -0.39
C ASP A 486 5.27 18.02 0.59
N VAL A 487 4.97 17.54 1.81
CA VAL A 487 5.97 17.18 2.81
C VAL A 487 6.75 15.94 2.37
N MET A 488 6.07 14.87 1.96
CA MET A 488 6.73 13.63 1.53
C MET A 488 7.61 13.85 0.31
N GLN A 489 7.19 14.69 -0.64
CA GLN A 489 7.97 15.02 -1.82
C GLN A 489 9.28 15.75 -1.47
N TYR A 490 9.24 16.68 -0.50
CA TYR A 490 10.43 17.40 -0.05
C TYR A 490 11.44 16.50 0.68
N TYR A 491 10.97 15.56 1.50
CA TYR A 491 11.84 14.66 2.28
C TYR A 491 12.29 13.41 1.52
N ARG A 492 12.07 13.36 0.20
CA ARG A 492 12.69 12.33 -0.64
C ARG A 492 14.20 12.51 -0.60
N TYR A 493 14.92 11.40 -0.41
CA TYR A 493 16.38 11.38 -0.34
C TYR A 493 16.98 10.34 -1.28
N ALA A 494 18.22 10.60 -1.69
CA ALA A 494 19.04 9.66 -2.44
C ALA A 494 20.09 8.99 -1.54
N MET A 495 20.40 7.74 -1.85
CA MET A 495 21.41 6.95 -1.15
C MET A 495 22.64 6.75 -2.04
N PHE A 496 23.82 6.80 -1.44
CA PHE A 496 25.08 6.50 -2.11
C PHE A 496 25.53 5.07 -1.81
N SER A 497 25.72 4.27 -2.87
CA SER A 497 26.29 2.93 -2.81
C SER A 497 27.62 2.91 -3.54
N HIS A 498 28.71 2.62 -2.83
CA HIS A 498 30.05 2.67 -3.40
C HIS A 498 31.06 1.77 -2.68
N GLU A 499 32.21 1.56 -3.33
CA GLU A 499 33.37 0.94 -2.68
C GLU A 499 34.12 1.97 -1.84
N ARG A 500 34.15 1.78 -0.52
CA ARG A 500 34.77 2.70 0.43
C ARG A 500 36.29 2.68 0.30
N GLU A 501 36.88 3.87 0.24
CA GLU A 501 38.34 4.08 0.25
C GLU A 501 38.80 4.70 1.60
N ASP A 502 40.07 4.46 1.97
CA ASP A 502 40.60 4.85 3.29
C ASP A 502 40.58 6.37 3.56
N ASN A 503 40.70 7.17 2.50
CA ASN A 503 40.77 8.63 2.54
C ASN A 503 39.43 9.32 2.20
N GLU A 504 38.31 8.61 2.31
CA GLU A 504 36.99 9.23 2.12
C GLU A 504 36.60 10.17 3.27
N PRO A 505 35.86 11.25 2.99
CA PRO A 505 35.33 12.14 4.02
C PRO A 505 34.55 11.38 5.09
N ARG A 506 34.96 11.55 6.34
CA ARG A 506 34.25 11.02 7.51
C ARG A 506 33.31 12.05 8.10
N PHE A 507 32.44 11.61 9.00
CA PHE A 507 31.50 12.47 9.72
C PHE A 507 32.19 13.72 10.32
N GLU A 508 33.32 13.55 11.01
CA GLU A 508 34.10 14.63 11.63
C GLU A 508 34.61 15.68 10.63
N ASN A 509 34.96 15.26 9.41
CA ASN A 509 35.49 16.15 8.38
C ASN A 509 34.40 17.07 7.83
N VAL A 510 33.16 16.57 7.76
CA VAL A 510 32.05 17.25 7.07
C VAL A 510 31.14 17.98 8.06
N ILE A 511 31.00 17.53 9.30
CA ILE A 511 30.04 18.08 10.29
C ILE A 511 30.26 19.57 10.58
N ARG A 512 31.50 20.05 10.48
CA ARG A 512 31.86 21.48 10.67
C ARG A 512 32.06 22.25 9.37
N GLY A 513 31.94 21.59 8.23
CA GLY A 513 32.25 22.16 6.91
C GLY A 513 31.08 22.06 5.94
N ILE A 514 31.39 22.34 4.68
CA ILE A 514 30.50 22.20 3.54
C ILE A 514 31.16 21.18 2.60
N VAL A 515 30.40 20.19 2.11
CA VAL A 515 30.90 19.14 1.21
C VAL A 515 31.63 19.74 0.00
N TYR A 516 31.12 20.84 -0.54
CA TYR A 516 31.69 21.52 -1.71
C TYR A 516 33.02 22.24 -1.43
N ASP A 517 33.28 22.60 -0.17
CA ASP A 517 34.51 23.29 0.27
C ASP A 517 35.64 22.32 0.65
N LEU A 518 35.38 21.00 0.61
CA LEU A 518 36.42 20.00 0.85
C LEU A 518 37.55 20.14 -0.17
N GLU A 519 38.78 19.83 0.23
CA GLU A 519 39.95 19.89 -0.67
C GLU A 519 39.75 18.98 -1.90
N ASP A 520 40.30 19.38 -3.04
CA ASP A 520 40.19 18.60 -4.26
C ASP A 520 41.07 17.35 -4.19
N SER A 521 40.43 16.22 -3.89
CA SER A 521 40.99 14.88 -3.94
C SER A 521 40.01 13.94 -4.65
N PRO A 522 40.48 12.82 -5.23
CA PRO A 522 39.58 11.85 -5.87
C PRO A 522 38.44 11.38 -4.96
N THR A 523 38.74 11.14 -3.68
CA THR A 523 37.76 10.66 -2.69
C THR A 523 36.77 11.75 -2.25
N ASN A 524 37.20 13.01 -2.15
CA ASN A 524 36.30 14.13 -1.85
C ASN A 524 35.43 14.47 -3.06
N ASN A 525 36.01 14.45 -4.27
CA ASN A 525 35.30 14.73 -5.52
C ASN A 525 34.19 13.70 -5.79
N LYS A 526 34.38 12.45 -5.36
CA LYS A 526 33.34 11.43 -5.37
C LYS A 526 32.10 11.88 -4.58
N LEU A 527 32.27 12.39 -3.35
CA LEU A 527 31.15 12.89 -2.54
C LEU A 527 30.53 14.16 -3.14
N LYS A 528 31.36 15.10 -3.63
CA LYS A 528 30.88 16.32 -4.31
C LYS A 528 30.01 15.99 -5.52
N MET A 529 30.47 15.06 -6.36
CA MET A 529 29.78 14.66 -7.59
C MET A 529 28.50 13.88 -7.29
N PHE A 530 28.52 13.02 -6.26
CA PHE A 530 27.30 12.40 -5.73
C PHE A 530 26.24 13.45 -5.38
N CYS A 531 26.59 14.45 -4.55
CA CYS A 531 25.64 15.50 -4.16
C CYS A 531 25.14 16.31 -5.36
N LYS A 532 26.01 16.58 -6.34
CA LYS A 532 25.63 17.28 -7.57
C LYS A 532 24.62 16.50 -8.41
N ILE A 533 24.85 15.21 -8.65
CA ILE A 533 23.92 14.37 -9.43
C ILE A 533 22.56 14.24 -8.72
N VAL A 534 22.57 14.14 -7.39
CA VAL A 534 21.33 14.12 -6.61
C VAL A 534 20.57 15.45 -6.74
N GLN A 535 21.27 16.57 -6.72
CA GLN A 535 20.68 17.89 -6.95
C GLN A 535 20.11 18.03 -8.38
N ASP A 536 20.85 17.57 -9.40
CA ASP A 536 20.39 17.58 -10.80
C ASP A 536 19.16 16.68 -11.01
N ALA A 537 18.99 15.63 -10.18
CA ALA A 537 17.80 14.80 -10.13
C ALA A 537 16.60 15.43 -9.36
N GLY A 538 16.76 16.66 -8.86
CA GLY A 538 15.72 17.40 -8.14
C GLY A 538 15.50 16.96 -6.69
N LEU A 539 16.52 16.36 -6.05
CA LEU A 539 16.46 15.92 -4.66
C LEU A 539 17.34 16.80 -3.76
N ASP A 540 16.76 17.29 -2.66
CA ASP A 540 17.44 18.14 -1.68
C ASP A 540 18.27 17.37 -0.65
N TRP A 541 18.06 16.04 -0.57
CA TRP A 541 18.62 15.21 0.49
C TRP A 541 19.44 14.05 -0.07
N ALA A 542 20.64 13.89 0.45
CA ALA A 542 21.55 12.83 0.07
C ALA A 542 22.14 12.13 1.30
N TRP A 543 22.42 10.84 1.20
CA TRP A 543 22.96 10.05 2.29
C TRP A 543 24.17 9.21 1.84
N SER A 544 25.21 9.19 2.67
CA SER A 544 26.39 8.34 2.49
C SER A 544 26.85 7.77 3.84
N ASP A 545 27.16 6.47 3.87
CA ASP A 545 27.53 5.74 5.10
C ASP A 545 28.88 6.19 5.71
N THR A 546 29.69 6.93 4.96
CA THR A 546 31.01 7.43 5.38
C THR A 546 30.92 8.69 6.20
N CYS A 547 30.02 9.62 5.83
CA CYS A 547 29.90 10.93 6.47
C CYS A 547 28.54 11.18 7.15
N CYS A 548 27.50 10.38 6.91
CA CYS A 548 26.20 10.53 7.58
C CYS A 548 26.02 9.62 8.80
N ILE A 549 26.98 8.73 9.08
CA ILE A 549 27.00 7.91 10.29
C ILE A 549 28.17 8.37 11.15
N ASN A 550 27.88 8.90 12.35
CA ASN A 550 28.92 9.10 13.35
C ASN A 550 29.32 7.73 13.92
N ARG A 551 30.51 7.25 13.57
CA ARG A 551 31.01 5.93 14.02
C ARG A 551 31.66 5.99 15.40
N GLU A 552 31.95 7.19 15.92
CA GLU A 552 32.41 7.38 17.28
C GLU A 552 31.25 7.37 18.30
N ASP A 553 30.02 7.53 17.81
CA ASP A 553 28.80 7.42 18.61
C ASP A 553 28.21 5.99 18.47
N ASP A 554 28.46 5.17 19.48
CA ASP A 554 27.96 3.79 19.56
C ASP A 554 26.43 3.72 19.37
N PHE A 555 25.68 4.72 19.86
CA PHE A 555 24.23 4.73 19.74
C PHE A 555 23.78 5.00 18.30
N ALA A 556 24.44 5.94 17.60
CA ALA A 556 24.18 6.19 16.18
C ALA A 556 24.51 4.97 15.32
N LEU A 557 25.62 4.28 15.62
CA LEU A 557 26.04 3.08 14.90
C LEU A 557 25.08 1.90 15.13
N GLN A 558 24.66 1.67 16.37
CA GLN A 558 23.71 0.60 16.72
C GLN A 558 22.31 0.83 16.14
N GLU A 559 21.88 2.08 15.95
CA GLU A 559 20.64 2.37 15.23
C GLU A 559 20.79 2.18 13.72
N ALA A 560 21.90 2.66 13.14
CA ALA A 560 22.06 2.72 11.69
C ALA A 560 22.09 1.33 11.04
N LEU A 561 22.89 0.41 11.57
CA LEU A 561 23.10 -0.91 10.94
C LEU A 561 21.81 -1.73 10.73
N PRO A 562 20.91 -1.90 11.72
CA PRO A 562 19.63 -2.59 11.50
C PRO A 562 18.61 -1.74 10.71
N ALA A 563 18.79 -0.43 10.60
CA ALA A 563 17.89 0.46 9.86
C ALA A 563 18.27 0.64 8.38
N MET A 564 19.53 0.41 8.00
CA MET A 564 20.05 0.64 6.65
C MET A 564 19.20 -0.01 5.55
N PHE A 565 18.79 -1.26 5.71
CA PHE A 565 17.92 -1.93 4.73
C PHE A 565 16.63 -1.12 4.49
N ARG A 566 15.97 -0.68 5.56
CA ARG A 566 14.74 0.13 5.46
C ARG A 566 15.01 1.51 4.86
N TRP A 567 16.16 2.12 5.11
CA TRP A 567 16.55 3.39 4.50
C TRP A 567 16.78 3.27 2.99
N TYR A 568 17.47 2.22 2.54
CA TYR A 568 17.58 1.95 1.10
C TYR A 568 16.21 1.67 0.47
N GLN A 569 15.35 0.91 1.15
CA GLN A 569 13.98 0.62 0.69
C GLN A 569 13.08 1.86 0.61
N GLY A 570 13.28 2.83 1.50
CA GLY A 570 12.57 4.11 1.55
C GLY A 570 13.19 5.20 0.67
N SER A 571 14.37 4.97 0.09
CA SER A 571 15.04 5.95 -0.76
C SER A 571 14.31 6.19 -2.07
N ALA A 572 14.37 7.42 -2.56
CA ALA A 572 13.80 7.79 -3.86
C ALA A 572 14.71 7.38 -5.03
N LEU A 573 16.01 7.26 -4.77
CA LEU A 573 17.04 6.97 -5.76
C LEU A 573 18.28 6.41 -5.06
N THR A 574 18.87 5.34 -5.57
CA THR A 574 20.19 4.86 -5.14
C THR A 574 21.18 4.97 -6.29
N LEU A 575 22.26 5.71 -6.06
CA LEU A 575 23.35 5.88 -7.02
C LEU A 575 24.47 4.89 -6.68
N VAL A 576 24.82 4.02 -7.63
CA VAL A 576 25.88 3.03 -7.48
C VAL A 576 27.08 3.46 -8.30
N LEU A 577 28.21 3.73 -7.66
CA LEU A 577 29.48 4.03 -8.35
C LEU A 577 30.34 2.77 -8.48
N LEU A 578 30.56 2.33 -9.71
CA LEU A 578 31.34 1.13 -10.06
C LEU A 578 32.82 1.50 -10.25
N ARG A 579 33.60 1.32 -9.19
CA ARG A 579 35.05 1.50 -9.23
C ARG A 579 35.72 0.53 -10.21
N GLY A 580 36.73 1.01 -10.94
CA GLY A 580 37.50 0.20 -11.90
C GLY A 580 36.77 -0.08 -13.23
N VAL A 581 35.51 0.34 -13.37
CA VAL A 581 34.76 0.27 -14.63
C VAL A 581 34.97 1.57 -15.40
N ARG A 582 35.68 1.49 -16.52
CA ARG A 582 36.01 2.65 -17.37
C ARG A 582 34.93 2.88 -18.41
N SER A 583 34.75 4.15 -18.79
CA SER A 583 33.89 4.53 -19.92
C SER A 583 34.62 4.35 -21.27
N PRO A 584 33.94 3.84 -22.33
CA PRO A 584 32.60 3.27 -22.30
C PRO A 584 32.61 1.88 -21.69
N SER A 585 31.67 1.61 -20.78
CA SER A 585 31.53 0.31 -20.13
C SER A 585 30.80 -0.70 -21.02
N ARG A 586 31.07 -1.99 -20.79
CA ARG A 586 30.56 -3.09 -21.61
C ARG A 586 29.84 -4.11 -20.75
N ARG A 587 28.93 -4.86 -21.37
CA ARG A 587 28.26 -6.00 -20.75
C ARG A 587 29.26 -6.94 -20.06
N GLY A 588 28.99 -7.26 -18.80
CA GLY A 588 29.80 -8.11 -17.93
C GLY A 588 30.82 -7.37 -17.06
N ASP A 589 31.04 -6.06 -17.28
CA ASP A 589 31.87 -5.26 -16.37
C ASP A 589 31.22 -5.12 -14.99
N LEU A 590 29.89 -5.00 -14.93
CA LEU A 590 29.13 -5.06 -13.68
C LEU A 590 29.29 -6.41 -12.98
N THR A 591 29.18 -7.51 -13.72
CA THR A 591 29.37 -8.88 -13.19
C THR A 591 30.74 -9.09 -12.55
N ARG A 592 31.79 -8.52 -13.16
CA ARG A 592 33.18 -8.58 -12.64
C ARG A 592 33.50 -7.53 -11.58
N SER A 593 32.59 -6.59 -11.31
CA SER A 593 32.82 -5.51 -10.37
C SER A 593 32.98 -6.02 -8.95
N ILE A 594 33.97 -5.48 -8.24
CA ILE A 594 34.20 -5.72 -6.80
C ILE A 594 32.96 -5.30 -5.98
N TRP A 595 32.17 -4.37 -6.49
CA TRP A 595 30.93 -3.97 -5.83
C TRP A 595 29.96 -5.15 -5.61
N ASN A 596 29.91 -6.13 -6.53
CA ASN A 596 29.05 -7.30 -6.42
C ASN A 596 29.54 -8.33 -5.39
N THR A 597 30.83 -8.30 -5.01
CA THR A 597 31.40 -9.26 -4.06
C THR A 597 31.31 -8.80 -2.62
N ARG A 598 31.06 -7.53 -2.33
CA ARG A 598 31.02 -7.00 -0.95
C ARG A 598 29.74 -7.37 -0.21
N ALA A 599 29.81 -7.69 1.08
CA ALA A 599 28.62 -8.06 1.87
C ALA A 599 27.62 -6.90 2.01
N ARG A 600 28.10 -5.69 2.34
CA ARG A 600 27.22 -4.54 2.63
C ARG A 600 26.42 -4.06 1.42
N THR A 601 26.97 -4.18 0.20
CA THR A 601 26.29 -3.76 -1.05
C THR A 601 25.06 -4.61 -1.37
N PHE A 602 24.84 -5.73 -0.68
CA PHE A 602 23.72 -6.63 -0.94
C PHE A 602 22.41 -5.93 -0.63
N GLN A 603 22.30 -5.38 0.58
CA GLN A 603 21.11 -4.62 0.97
C GLN A 603 20.97 -3.33 0.16
N GLU A 604 22.07 -2.71 -0.27
CA GLU A 604 22.05 -1.46 -1.05
C GLU A 604 21.40 -1.65 -2.42
N TYR A 605 21.63 -2.81 -3.06
CA TYR A 605 20.91 -3.17 -4.27
C TYR A 605 19.52 -3.72 -3.97
N HIS A 606 19.43 -4.78 -3.17
CA HIS A 606 18.18 -5.55 -3.05
C HIS A 606 17.06 -4.78 -2.34
N ALA A 607 17.37 -3.89 -1.39
CA ALA A 607 16.36 -3.09 -0.72
C ALA A 607 15.84 -1.94 -1.61
N SER A 608 16.71 -1.36 -2.45
CA SER A 608 16.41 -0.17 -3.24
C SER A 608 15.42 -0.44 -4.36
N LYS A 609 14.42 0.44 -4.51
CA LYS A 609 13.42 0.33 -5.58
C LYS A 609 13.91 0.90 -6.91
N VAL A 610 14.69 1.97 -6.84
CA VAL A 610 15.26 2.68 -8.00
C VAL A 610 16.77 2.72 -7.86
N VAL A 611 17.48 2.18 -8.84
CA VAL A 611 18.95 2.13 -8.86
C VAL A 611 19.47 2.68 -10.18
N ARG A 612 20.55 3.48 -10.12
CA ARG A 612 21.32 3.89 -11.31
C ARG A 612 22.80 3.60 -11.10
N PHE A 613 23.40 2.87 -12.04
CA PHE A 613 24.81 2.53 -12.07
C PHE A 613 25.61 3.57 -12.87
N TYR A 614 26.76 3.93 -12.31
CA TYR A 614 27.72 4.86 -12.89
C TYR A 614 29.09 4.21 -12.99
N ASN A 615 29.80 4.51 -14.06
CA ASN A 615 31.21 4.20 -14.25
C ASN A 615 32.07 5.04 -13.28
N GLU A 616 33.36 4.72 -13.17
CA GLU A 616 34.28 5.42 -12.26
C GLU A 616 34.39 6.93 -12.52
N ASP A 617 34.12 7.37 -13.75
CA ASP A 617 34.13 8.77 -14.20
C ASP A 617 32.77 9.48 -14.11
N TRP A 618 31.78 8.88 -13.43
CA TRP A 618 30.40 9.38 -13.32
C TRP A 618 29.61 9.48 -14.62
N THR A 619 30.05 8.77 -15.67
CA THR A 619 29.18 8.48 -16.83
C THR A 619 28.25 7.31 -16.52
N LEU A 620 27.09 7.26 -17.16
CA LEU A 620 26.12 6.17 -16.93
C LEU A 620 26.69 4.84 -17.42
N TYR A 621 26.44 3.77 -16.67
CA TYR A 621 26.84 2.43 -17.10
C TYR A 621 26.15 2.08 -18.43
N GLN A 622 26.95 1.65 -19.42
CA GLN A 622 26.56 1.40 -20.80
C GLN A 622 25.86 2.59 -21.50
N ASP A 623 26.14 3.83 -21.06
CA ASP A 623 25.49 5.06 -21.54
C ASP A 623 23.95 5.00 -21.48
N LEU A 624 23.42 4.16 -20.58
CA LEU A 624 22.00 3.85 -20.50
C LEU A 624 21.26 4.89 -19.66
N ASP A 625 20.64 5.87 -20.33
CA ASP A 625 19.85 6.93 -19.70
C ASP A 625 18.38 6.54 -19.50
N ILE A 626 18.15 5.57 -18.62
CA ILE A 626 16.82 5.24 -18.11
C ILE A 626 16.72 5.63 -16.62
N PRO A 627 15.51 5.96 -16.11
CA PRO A 627 15.32 6.39 -14.73
C PRO A 627 15.69 5.32 -13.70
N ASN A 628 15.56 4.03 -14.07
CA ASN A 628 15.81 2.90 -13.18
C ASN A 628 16.48 1.75 -13.93
N HIS A 629 17.74 1.46 -13.60
CA HIS A 629 18.48 0.34 -14.19
C HIS A 629 17.93 -1.03 -13.79
N LYS A 630 17.09 -1.12 -12.74
CA LYS A 630 16.36 -2.35 -12.40
C LYS A 630 15.22 -2.69 -13.37
N GLU A 631 14.88 -1.80 -14.29
CA GLU A 631 13.88 -2.05 -15.34
C GLU A 631 14.51 -2.50 -16.66
N SER A 632 15.85 -2.48 -16.77
CA SER A 632 16.57 -2.98 -17.95
C SER A 632 16.79 -4.50 -17.86
N PRO A 633 16.30 -5.29 -18.83
CA PRO A 633 16.57 -6.73 -18.90
C PRO A 633 18.07 -7.06 -18.99
N GLU A 634 18.86 -6.22 -19.65
CA GLU A 634 20.30 -6.40 -19.83
C GLU A 634 21.04 -6.31 -18.50
N ILE A 635 20.72 -5.28 -17.70
CA ILE A 635 21.30 -5.11 -16.35
C ILE A 635 20.83 -6.20 -15.40
N LEU A 636 19.55 -6.59 -15.46
CA LEU A 636 19.03 -7.68 -14.64
C LEU A 636 19.70 -9.01 -14.95
N SER A 637 19.96 -9.31 -16.24
CA SER A 637 20.71 -10.49 -16.66
C SER A 637 22.15 -10.48 -16.13
N GLU A 638 22.86 -9.36 -16.22
CA GLU A 638 24.22 -9.25 -15.68
C GLU A 638 24.26 -9.39 -14.15
N MET A 639 23.24 -8.85 -13.47
CA MET A 639 23.10 -8.98 -12.02
C MET A 639 22.77 -10.41 -11.62
N GLU A 640 21.89 -11.11 -12.35
CA GLU A 640 21.56 -12.52 -12.13
C GLU A 640 22.80 -13.41 -12.31
N GLU A 641 23.63 -13.15 -13.33
CA GLU A 641 24.92 -13.81 -13.51
C GLU A 641 25.88 -13.53 -12.35
N ALA A 642 25.91 -12.29 -11.84
CA ALA A 642 26.81 -11.88 -10.76
C ALA A 642 26.41 -12.47 -9.40
N THR A 643 25.13 -12.48 -9.08
CA THR A 643 24.60 -12.92 -7.78
C THR A 643 24.28 -14.42 -7.76
N GLY A 644 24.05 -15.04 -8.93
CA GLY A 644 23.54 -16.40 -9.05
C GLY A 644 22.09 -16.53 -8.59
N THR A 645 21.27 -15.49 -8.77
CA THR A 645 19.89 -15.42 -8.28
C THR A 645 18.92 -15.04 -9.38
N SER A 646 17.73 -15.64 -9.38
CA SER A 646 16.70 -15.30 -10.37
C SER A 646 16.34 -13.82 -10.36
N THR A 647 15.99 -13.30 -11.53
CA THR A 647 15.50 -11.92 -11.72
C THR A 647 14.38 -11.54 -10.72
N ARG A 648 13.51 -12.49 -10.34
CA ARG A 648 12.46 -12.24 -9.33
C ARG A 648 13.01 -12.05 -7.91
N ALA A 649 14.03 -12.81 -7.52
CA ALA A 649 14.67 -12.66 -6.21
C ALA A 649 15.44 -11.33 -6.07
N LEU A 650 15.91 -10.76 -7.19
CA LEU A 650 16.59 -9.45 -7.23
C LEU A 650 15.66 -8.27 -6.92
N THR A 651 14.36 -8.40 -7.17
CA THR A 651 13.38 -7.31 -7.02
C THR A 651 12.37 -7.53 -5.89
N ALA A 652 12.16 -8.77 -5.44
CA ALA A 652 11.12 -9.12 -4.46
C ALA A 652 11.62 -9.35 -3.02
N LEU A 653 12.91 -9.17 -2.73
CA LEU A 653 13.46 -9.46 -1.40
C LEU A 653 12.82 -8.57 -0.32
N GLN A 654 12.19 -9.19 0.68
CA GLN A 654 11.65 -8.51 1.86
C GLN A 654 12.52 -8.76 3.09
N PRO A 655 12.63 -7.78 4.01
CA PRO A 655 13.34 -7.97 5.25
C PRO A 655 12.50 -8.80 6.23
N GLY A 656 13.13 -9.70 6.98
CA GLY A 656 12.44 -10.56 7.95
C GLY A 656 12.95 -11.99 8.00
N LEU A 657 12.23 -12.83 8.75
CA LEU A 657 12.60 -14.22 9.06
C LEU A 657 11.93 -15.26 8.14
N ASP A 658 11.47 -14.85 6.97
CA ASP A 658 11.03 -15.72 5.90
C ASP A 658 12.22 -16.17 5.03
N ASN A 659 12.12 -17.37 4.44
CA ASN A 659 13.11 -17.91 3.50
C ASN A 659 14.56 -17.76 3.98
N ILE A 660 14.80 -18.01 5.28
CA ILE A 660 16.08 -17.70 5.94
C ILE A 660 17.25 -18.35 5.22
N ARG A 661 17.11 -19.64 4.90
CA ARG A 661 18.14 -20.42 4.21
C ARG A 661 18.52 -19.82 2.87
N GLU A 662 17.51 -19.38 2.12
CA GLU A 662 17.71 -18.75 0.82
C GLU A 662 18.46 -17.42 0.99
N LYS A 663 18.02 -16.55 1.91
CA LYS A 663 18.71 -15.30 2.22
C LYS A 663 20.17 -15.53 2.60
N LEU A 664 20.45 -16.51 3.47
CA LEU A 664 21.82 -16.89 3.86
C LEU A 664 22.65 -17.39 2.67
N ARG A 665 22.04 -18.14 1.75
CA ARG A 665 22.69 -18.57 0.50
C ARG A 665 23.08 -17.37 -0.37
N LEU A 666 22.17 -16.41 -0.55
CA LEU A 666 22.42 -15.25 -1.41
C LEU A 666 23.61 -14.40 -0.93
N VAL A 667 23.77 -14.29 0.39
CA VAL A 667 24.87 -13.53 0.98
C VAL A 667 26.15 -14.35 1.16
N SER A 668 26.08 -15.69 1.09
CA SER A 668 27.21 -16.59 1.37
C SER A 668 28.42 -16.41 0.44
N ARG A 669 28.20 -15.89 -0.77
CA ARG A 669 29.28 -15.65 -1.75
C ARG A 669 30.01 -14.34 -1.53
N ARG A 670 29.51 -13.49 -0.62
CA ARG A 670 30.03 -12.15 -0.40
C ARG A 670 31.16 -12.13 0.63
N GLU A 671 32.01 -11.12 0.50
CA GLU A 671 33.23 -10.93 1.27
C GLU A 671 33.12 -9.71 2.16
N THR A 672 33.79 -9.79 3.32
CA THR A 672 33.86 -8.74 4.32
C THR A 672 35.31 -8.45 4.66
N THR A 673 35.61 -7.19 4.99
CA THR A 673 36.95 -6.79 5.46
C THR A 673 37.14 -7.18 6.94
N LEU A 674 36.10 -6.99 7.75
CA LEU A 674 36.05 -7.43 9.14
C LEU A 674 35.20 -8.69 9.27
N VAL A 675 35.55 -9.60 10.18
CA VAL A 675 34.89 -10.90 10.30
C VAL A 675 33.46 -10.73 10.79
N GLU A 676 33.27 -9.88 11.77
CA GLU A 676 32.00 -9.54 12.41
C GLU A 676 31.00 -8.85 11.47
N ASP A 677 31.49 -8.21 10.39
CA ASP A 677 30.63 -7.62 9.36
C ASP A 677 29.86 -8.69 8.56
N GLU A 678 30.25 -9.98 8.62
CA GLU A 678 29.44 -11.09 8.09
C GLU A 678 28.09 -11.15 8.79
N ALA A 679 28.02 -10.75 10.07
CA ALA A 679 26.79 -10.71 10.83
C ALA A 679 26.10 -9.33 10.72
N TYR A 680 26.86 -8.26 10.93
CA TYR A 680 26.28 -6.92 11.05
C TYR A 680 25.69 -6.40 9.72
N SER A 681 26.21 -6.85 8.57
CA SER A 681 25.62 -6.55 7.27
C SER A 681 24.24 -7.18 7.04
N LEU A 682 23.84 -8.15 7.88
CA LEU A 682 22.61 -8.92 7.72
C LEU A 682 21.49 -8.52 8.68
N LEU A 683 21.76 -7.62 9.65
CA LEU A 683 20.79 -7.21 10.66
C LEU A 683 19.50 -6.66 10.02
N GLY A 684 19.66 -5.76 9.04
CA GLY A 684 18.52 -5.20 8.30
C GLY A 684 17.78 -6.21 7.43
N ILE A 685 18.48 -7.20 6.85
CA ILE A 685 17.91 -8.22 5.98
C ILE A 685 17.02 -9.19 6.77
N PHE A 686 17.42 -9.55 7.98
CA PHE A 686 16.63 -10.44 8.84
C PHE A 686 15.68 -9.68 9.78
N SER A 687 15.69 -8.34 9.76
CA SER A 687 14.95 -7.49 10.72
C SER A 687 15.28 -7.83 12.17
N VAL A 688 16.56 -8.11 12.46
CA VAL A 688 17.05 -8.50 13.78
C VAL A 688 17.86 -7.36 14.40
N SER A 689 17.64 -7.09 15.69
CA SER A 689 18.44 -6.14 16.46
C SER A 689 19.43 -6.87 17.36
N LEU A 690 20.72 -6.57 17.23
CA LEU A 690 21.79 -7.13 18.05
C LEU A 690 22.79 -6.04 18.44
N PRO A 691 23.36 -6.11 19.66
CA PRO A 691 24.46 -5.24 20.05
C PRO A 691 25.65 -5.41 19.10
N VAL A 692 26.09 -4.31 18.50
CA VAL A 692 27.25 -4.26 17.61
C VAL A 692 28.49 -4.13 18.47
N ILE A 693 29.38 -5.12 18.40
CA ILE A 693 30.61 -5.21 19.19
C ILE A 693 31.74 -5.52 18.20
N TYR A 694 32.45 -4.51 17.73
CA TYR A 694 33.62 -4.73 16.88
C TYR A 694 34.76 -5.38 17.69
N GLY A 695 35.39 -6.42 17.13
CA GLY A 695 36.38 -7.24 17.82
C GLY A 695 35.86 -8.54 18.45
N ASP A 696 34.57 -8.88 18.33
CA ASP A 696 34.03 -10.19 18.76
C ASP A 696 34.23 -11.31 17.71
N GLY A 697 34.71 -10.97 16.51
CA GLY A 697 35.12 -11.93 15.48
C GLY A 697 33.97 -12.80 14.99
N ASP A 698 34.19 -14.12 14.92
CA ASP A 698 33.19 -15.08 14.45
C ASP A 698 32.02 -15.28 15.45
N GLN A 699 32.13 -14.76 16.67
CA GLN A 699 31.04 -14.78 17.65
C GLN A 699 29.84 -13.94 17.17
N ALA A 700 30.06 -12.89 16.38
CA ALA A 700 28.99 -12.05 15.85
C ALA A 700 28.00 -12.86 15.01
N LEU A 701 28.53 -13.72 14.11
CA LEU A 701 27.71 -14.60 13.28
C LEU A 701 26.95 -15.60 14.13
N GLY A 702 27.59 -16.17 15.15
CA GLY A 702 26.93 -17.05 16.13
C GLY A 702 25.77 -16.37 16.84
N ARG A 703 25.95 -15.14 17.33
CA ARG A 703 24.88 -14.34 17.96
C ARG A 703 23.72 -14.08 17.00
N LEU A 704 24.02 -13.74 15.74
CA LEU A 704 23.02 -13.55 14.70
C LEU A 704 22.20 -14.81 14.44
N LEU A 705 22.86 -15.93 14.14
CA LEU A 705 22.19 -17.18 13.83
C LEU A 705 21.42 -17.72 15.03
N ALA A 706 21.93 -17.55 16.25
CA ALA A 706 21.21 -17.90 17.47
C ALA A 706 19.93 -17.07 17.64
N GLN A 707 19.97 -15.77 17.36
CA GLN A 707 18.80 -14.90 17.43
C GLN A 707 17.76 -15.25 16.35
N ILE A 708 18.21 -15.50 15.12
CA ILE A 708 17.36 -15.95 14.02
C ILE A 708 16.71 -17.29 14.37
N LEU A 709 17.48 -18.27 14.84
CA LEU A 709 16.98 -19.60 15.21
C LEU A 709 15.96 -19.52 16.36
N THR A 710 16.25 -18.73 17.40
CA THR A 710 15.34 -18.56 18.55
C THR A 710 14.04 -17.87 18.15
N SER A 711 14.09 -16.92 17.21
CA SER A 711 12.92 -16.13 16.81
C SER A 711 12.05 -16.83 15.77
N SER A 712 12.66 -17.60 14.85
CA SER A 712 11.98 -18.26 13.73
C SER A 712 11.62 -19.71 14.01
N GLY A 713 12.40 -20.42 14.85
CA GLY A 713 12.33 -21.87 15.00
C GLY A 713 12.90 -22.66 13.82
N ASP A 714 13.45 -21.99 12.79
CA ASP A 714 13.92 -22.63 11.55
C ASP A 714 15.28 -23.31 11.73
N THR A 715 15.25 -24.62 12.00
CA THR A 715 16.45 -25.45 12.19
C THR A 715 17.21 -25.75 10.89
N SER A 716 16.74 -25.29 9.72
CA SER A 716 17.50 -25.39 8.46
C SER A 716 18.83 -24.63 8.50
N ILE A 717 19.01 -23.70 9.44
CA ILE A 717 20.28 -23.01 9.71
C ILE A 717 21.36 -23.97 10.20
N LEU A 718 20.98 -25.10 10.83
CA LEU A 718 21.93 -26.08 11.38
C LEU A 718 22.48 -27.04 10.30
N ALA A 719 21.86 -27.04 9.12
CA ALA A 719 22.21 -27.90 7.99
C ALA A 719 23.39 -27.36 7.18
N TRP A 720 24.62 -27.52 7.66
CA TRP A 720 25.83 -27.04 6.99
C TRP A 720 26.99 -28.01 7.20
N THR A 721 28.04 -27.94 6.38
CA THR A 721 29.26 -28.77 6.48
C THR A 721 30.49 -27.91 6.75
N GLY A 722 31.52 -28.49 7.37
CA GLY A 722 32.78 -27.82 7.70
C GLY A 722 32.98 -27.49 9.18
N ARG A 723 33.64 -26.36 9.48
CA ARG A 723 34.08 -25.98 10.83
C ARG A 723 33.01 -25.22 11.63
N SER A 724 32.82 -25.64 12.87
CA SER A 724 31.98 -24.94 13.86
C SER A 724 32.54 -23.58 14.25
N GLY A 725 31.64 -22.66 14.57
CA GLY A 725 31.97 -21.36 15.13
C GLY A 725 32.34 -21.44 16.60
N SER A 726 33.05 -20.44 17.08
CA SER A 726 33.47 -20.36 18.49
C SER A 726 32.30 -20.01 19.45
N PHE A 727 31.13 -19.64 18.93
CA PHE A 727 29.94 -19.31 19.73
C PHE A 727 29.18 -20.55 20.21
N ASN A 728 28.91 -21.52 19.32
CA ASN A 728 28.24 -22.78 19.62
C ASN A 728 28.63 -23.81 18.55
N SER A 729 28.86 -25.07 18.95
CA SER A 729 29.36 -26.09 18.02
C SER A 729 28.40 -26.43 16.88
N CYS A 730 27.08 -26.23 17.05
CA CYS A 730 26.09 -26.46 16.01
C CYS A 730 25.94 -25.32 14.99
N LEU A 731 26.52 -24.15 15.25
CA LEU A 731 26.50 -23.00 14.36
C LEU A 731 27.82 -22.90 13.58
N PRO A 732 27.79 -22.45 12.31
CA PRO A 732 29.00 -22.33 11.51
C PRO A 732 29.83 -21.12 11.94
N GLY A 733 31.15 -21.20 11.74
CA GLY A 733 32.05 -20.07 11.99
C GLY A 733 32.10 -19.03 10.87
N ARG A 734 31.58 -19.37 9.68
CA ARG A 734 31.57 -18.52 8.49
C ARG A 734 30.29 -18.70 7.70
N ILE A 735 29.80 -17.64 7.08
CA ILE A 735 28.56 -17.71 6.28
C ILE A 735 28.73 -18.43 4.94
N ARG A 736 29.96 -18.56 4.44
CA ARG A 736 30.30 -19.24 3.17
C ARG A 736 29.81 -20.70 3.08
N VAL A 737 29.59 -21.35 4.23
CA VAL A 737 29.08 -22.73 4.29
C VAL A 737 27.70 -22.89 3.65
N PHE A 738 26.92 -21.81 3.53
CA PHE A 738 25.59 -21.82 2.93
C PHE A 738 25.59 -21.73 1.40
N SER A 739 26.78 -21.66 0.76
CA SER A 739 26.92 -21.54 -0.69
C SER A 739 26.64 -22.83 -1.47
N GLN A 740 26.78 -23.99 -0.83
CA GLN A 740 26.60 -25.30 -1.44
C GLN A 740 25.15 -25.75 -1.28
N LEU A 741 24.43 -25.86 -2.40
CA LEU A 741 23.17 -26.60 -2.48
C LEU A 741 23.50 -28.08 -2.35
N SER A 742 23.32 -28.64 -1.17
CA SER A 742 22.88 -30.02 -1.10
C SER A 742 21.36 -29.95 -0.97
N THR A 743 20.66 -30.18 -2.08
CA THR A 743 19.20 -30.36 -2.19
C THR A 743 18.65 -31.47 -1.29
N SER A 744 19.53 -32.16 -0.55
CA SER A 744 19.25 -33.25 0.38
C SER A 744 18.90 -32.81 1.81
N HIS A 745 18.90 -31.51 2.12
CA HIS A 745 18.68 -31.03 3.51
C HIS A 745 17.23 -30.73 3.86
N ILE A 746 16.42 -30.42 2.86
CA ILE A 746 14.98 -30.35 2.97
C ILE A 746 14.55 -31.54 2.12
N PRO A 747 14.02 -32.64 2.71
CA PRO A 747 13.49 -33.70 1.88
C PRO A 747 12.52 -33.03 0.88
N PRO A 748 12.60 -33.33 -0.43
CA PRO A 748 11.60 -32.80 -1.37
C PRO A 748 10.26 -33.07 -0.73
N SER A 749 9.49 -32.01 -0.49
CA SER A 749 8.25 -32.15 0.23
C SER A 749 7.42 -33.11 -0.61
N MET A 750 7.29 -34.35 -0.12
CA MET A 750 6.47 -35.35 -0.78
C MET A 750 5.08 -34.72 -0.80
N THR A 751 4.68 -34.25 -1.98
CA THR A 751 3.52 -33.39 -2.18
C THR A 751 2.69 -33.98 -3.31
N GLY A 752 1.38 -33.76 -3.24
CA GLY A 752 0.45 -34.30 -4.22
C GLY A 752 0.29 -35.82 -4.13
N THR A 753 0.29 -36.48 -5.29
CA THR A 753 -0.17 -37.86 -5.49
C THR A 753 0.70 -38.92 -4.80
N GLU A 754 2.02 -38.69 -4.70
CA GLU A 754 2.93 -39.61 -4.00
C GLU A 754 2.61 -39.66 -2.50
N MET A 755 2.36 -38.49 -1.90
CA MET A 755 2.01 -38.38 -0.49
C MET A 755 0.68 -39.07 -0.19
N GLU A 756 -0.32 -38.90 -1.06
CA GLU A 756 -1.62 -39.55 -0.94
C GLU A 756 -1.50 -41.06 -1.05
N THR A 757 -0.65 -41.56 -1.95
CA THR A 757 -0.41 -42.99 -2.15
C THR A 757 0.23 -43.62 -0.92
N ILE A 758 1.32 -43.03 -0.39
CA ILE A 758 1.96 -43.54 0.83
C ILE A 758 1.02 -43.44 2.03
N THR A 759 0.27 -42.35 2.16
CA THR A 759 -0.71 -42.18 3.25
C THR A 759 -1.81 -43.24 3.16
N ALA A 760 -2.29 -43.59 1.96
CA ALA A 760 -3.28 -44.65 1.74
C ALA A 760 -2.73 -46.03 2.09
N THR A 761 -1.48 -46.34 1.73
CA THR A 761 -0.80 -47.58 2.10
C THR A 761 -0.62 -47.68 3.62
N LEU A 762 -0.21 -46.58 4.28
CA LEU A 762 -0.08 -46.52 5.74
C LEU A 762 -1.43 -46.67 6.45
N ARG A 763 -2.54 -46.17 5.89
CA ARG A 763 -3.91 -46.42 6.41
C ARG A 763 -4.35 -47.87 6.26
N ALA A 764 -3.95 -48.54 5.17
CA ALA A 764 -4.30 -49.94 4.93
C ALA A 764 -3.44 -50.91 5.76
N SER A 765 -2.24 -50.48 6.14
CA SER A 765 -1.35 -51.18 7.06
C SER A 765 -1.91 -51.09 8.48
N SER A 766 -1.90 -52.18 9.25
CA SER A 766 -2.48 -52.25 10.61
C SER A 766 -1.63 -51.51 11.66
N PHE A 767 -1.38 -50.21 11.47
CA PHE A 767 -0.68 -49.37 12.43
C PHE A 767 -1.52 -49.15 13.69
N ASN A 768 -0.86 -49.12 14.85
CA ASN A 768 -1.51 -48.69 16.08
C ASN A 768 -1.73 -47.17 16.03
N LEU A 769 -2.96 -46.78 15.68
CA LEU A 769 -3.35 -45.37 15.52
C LEU A 769 -3.08 -44.54 16.79
N ALA A 770 -3.16 -45.13 17.98
CA ALA A 770 -2.87 -44.45 19.23
C ALA A 770 -1.39 -44.06 19.36
N LEU A 771 -0.47 -44.92 18.90
CA LEU A 771 0.98 -44.63 18.91
C LEU A 771 1.35 -43.56 17.89
N VAL A 772 0.74 -43.61 16.71
CA VAL A 772 0.93 -42.58 15.65
C VAL A 772 0.51 -41.21 16.16
N MET A 773 -0.66 -41.13 16.82
CA MET A 773 -1.16 -39.88 17.40
C MET A 773 -0.31 -39.41 18.58
N ASN A 774 0.14 -40.32 19.45
CA ASN A 774 1.05 -39.98 20.56
C ASN A 774 2.36 -39.36 20.03
N LEU A 775 2.98 -39.98 19.02
CA LEU A 775 4.18 -39.44 18.38
C LEU A 775 3.92 -38.04 17.82
N TYR A 776 2.81 -37.85 17.11
CA TYR A 776 2.42 -36.57 16.52
C TYR A 776 2.22 -35.48 17.60
N GLU A 777 1.47 -35.77 18.66
CA GLU A 777 1.20 -34.82 19.75
C GLU A 777 2.49 -34.47 20.53
N ARG A 778 3.36 -35.46 20.77
CA ARG A 778 4.62 -35.24 21.48
C ARG A 778 5.58 -34.37 20.68
N LEU A 779 5.66 -34.57 19.37
CA LEU A 779 6.47 -33.76 18.47
C LEU A 779 5.89 -32.35 18.28
N GLN A 780 4.57 -32.22 18.18
CA GLN A 780 3.88 -30.93 18.12
C GLN A 780 4.09 -30.08 19.38
N GLY A 781 4.25 -30.71 20.55
CA GLY A 781 4.50 -30.05 21.83
C GLY A 781 5.96 -29.68 22.10
N LEU A 782 6.89 -29.95 21.19
CA LEU A 782 8.30 -29.64 21.39
C LEU A 782 8.57 -28.13 21.29
N PRO A 783 9.40 -27.57 22.18
CA PRO A 783 9.77 -26.17 22.11
C PRO A 783 10.71 -25.91 20.92
N ALA A 784 10.61 -24.71 20.34
CA ALA A 784 11.59 -24.21 19.38
C ALA A 784 13.00 -24.16 20.02
N PRO A 785 14.08 -24.27 19.22
CA PRO A 785 15.43 -24.16 19.75
C PRO A 785 15.63 -22.81 20.43
N SER A 786 16.28 -22.81 21.58
CA SER A 786 16.53 -21.59 22.36
C SER A 786 17.94 -21.54 22.90
N PHE A 787 18.45 -20.33 23.10
CA PHE A 787 19.79 -20.11 23.63
C PHE A 787 19.74 -19.50 25.03
N LEU A 788 20.61 -20.02 25.92
CA LEU A 788 20.98 -19.38 27.17
C LEU A 788 22.49 -19.12 27.13
N GLY A 789 22.86 -17.88 26.80
CA GLY A 789 24.24 -17.54 26.47
C GLY A 789 24.69 -18.30 25.22
N LYS A 790 25.75 -19.10 25.35
CA LYS A 790 26.31 -19.93 24.26
C LYS A 790 25.71 -21.34 24.17
N ARG A 791 24.87 -21.74 25.13
CA ARG A 791 24.27 -23.07 25.18
C ARG A 791 22.94 -23.09 24.45
N MET A 792 22.76 -24.05 23.55
CA MET A 792 21.53 -24.27 22.79
C MET A 792 20.73 -25.42 23.39
N LYS A 793 19.46 -25.17 23.71
CA LYS A 793 18.47 -26.24 23.95
C LYS A 793 17.86 -26.64 22.62
N LEU A 794 18.13 -27.87 22.19
CA LEU A 794 17.67 -28.41 20.91
C LEU A 794 16.71 -29.57 21.16
N ALA A 795 15.44 -29.36 20.81
CA ALA A 795 14.49 -30.46 20.69
C ALA A 795 14.78 -31.27 19.42
N CYS A 796 14.85 -32.58 19.54
CA CYS A 796 15.34 -33.45 18.48
C CYS A 796 14.92 -34.92 18.65
N ILE A 797 15.15 -35.70 17.61
CA ILE A 797 15.13 -37.17 17.66
C ILE A 797 16.60 -37.64 17.66
N ALA A 798 17.02 -38.33 18.71
CA ALA A 798 18.41 -38.72 18.94
C ALA A 798 18.60 -40.24 18.86
N PHE A 799 19.40 -40.68 17.90
CA PHE A 799 19.73 -42.08 17.63
C PHE A 799 21.13 -42.39 18.14
N ARG A 800 21.26 -43.32 19.10
CA ARG A 800 22.58 -43.75 19.59
C ARG A 800 23.29 -44.60 18.56
N LEU A 801 24.58 -44.32 18.35
CA LEU A 801 25.43 -45.08 17.45
C LEU A 801 26.00 -46.31 18.16
N GLY A 802 25.98 -47.45 17.45
CA GLY A 802 26.67 -48.66 17.86
C GLY A 802 28.19 -48.58 17.64
N PRO A 803 28.92 -49.71 17.79
CA PRO A 803 30.37 -49.74 17.59
C PRO A 803 30.75 -49.31 16.16
N LEU A 804 31.77 -48.46 16.08
CA LEU A 804 32.27 -47.90 14.81
C LEU A 804 33.20 -48.91 14.12
N SER A 805 32.99 -49.10 12.82
CA SER A 805 33.94 -49.78 11.93
C SER A 805 34.59 -48.76 11.00
N VAL A 806 35.91 -48.86 10.83
CA VAL A 806 36.70 -47.87 10.07
C VAL A 806 37.08 -48.44 8.72
N SER A 807 36.81 -47.69 7.66
CA SER A 807 37.34 -47.94 6.31
C SER A 807 38.15 -46.74 5.85
N ARG A 808 39.38 -46.97 5.37
CA ARG A 808 40.24 -45.91 4.82
C ARG A 808 40.12 -45.87 3.31
N THR A 809 39.70 -44.74 2.77
CA THR A 809 39.68 -44.44 1.34
C THR A 809 40.44 -43.14 1.10
N GLY A 810 41.73 -43.24 0.76
CA GLY A 810 42.59 -42.06 0.54
C GLY A 810 42.97 -41.32 1.83
N SER A 811 42.85 -39.99 1.83
CA SER A 811 43.15 -39.10 2.98
C SER A 811 41.98 -38.95 3.96
N GLU A 812 40.78 -39.43 3.62
CA GLU A 812 39.59 -39.34 4.47
C GLU A 812 39.30 -40.67 5.17
N GLN A 813 38.89 -40.59 6.44
CA GLN A 813 38.44 -41.74 7.22
C GLN A 813 36.92 -41.84 7.12
N VAL A 814 36.42 -42.95 6.57
CA VAL A 814 34.98 -43.22 6.49
C VAL A 814 34.62 -44.20 7.59
N PHE A 815 33.78 -43.76 8.53
CA PHE A 815 33.27 -44.55 9.64
C PHE A 815 31.90 -45.12 9.28
N ARG A 816 31.71 -46.41 9.55
CA ARG A 816 30.44 -47.11 9.42
C ARG A 816 29.92 -47.51 10.79
N ALA A 817 28.70 -47.10 11.10
CA ALA A 817 28.03 -47.41 12.36
C ALA A 817 26.67 -48.04 12.10
N GLN A 818 26.33 -49.06 12.89
CA GLN A 818 24.99 -49.64 12.88
C GLN A 818 24.13 -48.96 13.95
N THR A 819 22.89 -48.64 13.58
CA THR A 819 21.88 -48.06 14.46
C THR A 819 20.62 -48.92 14.40
N THR A 820 19.87 -48.96 15.51
CA THR A 820 18.65 -49.78 15.60
C THR A 820 17.49 -49.26 14.74
N ALA A 821 17.46 -47.96 14.43
CA ALA A 821 16.37 -47.31 13.70
C ALA A 821 16.73 -46.82 12.29
N LEU A 822 18.01 -46.56 12.00
CA LEU A 822 18.46 -45.99 10.71
C LEU A 822 19.28 -46.98 9.87
N GLY A 823 19.55 -48.19 10.38
CA GLY A 823 20.41 -49.16 9.71
C GLY A 823 21.90 -48.78 9.77
N ILE A 824 22.63 -49.03 8.68
CA ILE A 824 24.07 -48.72 8.56
C ILE A 824 24.22 -47.30 8.03
N VAL A 825 24.94 -46.45 8.79
CA VAL A 825 25.22 -45.07 8.43
C VAL A 825 26.71 -44.90 8.15
N GLU A 826 27.04 -44.18 7.07
CA GLU A 826 28.41 -43.79 6.72
C GLU A 826 28.66 -42.34 7.11
N ILE A 827 29.83 -42.08 7.72
CA ILE A 827 30.22 -40.76 8.20
C ILE A 827 31.66 -40.48 7.71
N SER A 828 31.85 -39.43 6.91
CA SER A 828 33.19 -38.90 6.59
C SER A 828 33.54 -37.74 7.51
N THR A 829 34.67 -37.86 8.20
CA THR A 829 35.23 -36.80 9.04
C THR A 829 36.74 -36.94 9.18
N ALA A 830 37.42 -35.81 9.36
CA ALA A 830 38.84 -35.77 9.70
C ALA A 830 39.10 -36.04 11.19
N GLU A 831 38.08 -35.94 12.06
CA GLU A 831 38.21 -36.21 13.48
C GLU A 831 38.21 -37.71 13.77
N ASP A 832 39.08 -38.16 14.69
CA ASP A 832 39.13 -39.56 15.10
C ASP A 832 37.96 -39.88 16.05
N LEU A 833 36.89 -40.44 15.49
CA LEU A 833 35.69 -40.80 16.23
C LEU A 833 35.91 -41.93 17.25
N THR A 834 37.01 -42.70 17.15
CA THR A 834 37.25 -43.87 18.03
C THR A 834 37.59 -43.49 19.47
N GLN A 835 38.00 -42.24 19.70
CA GLN A 835 38.37 -41.74 21.03
C GLN A 835 37.19 -41.09 21.79
N LEU A 836 36.00 -41.05 21.18
CA LEU A 836 34.83 -40.37 21.72
C LEU A 836 33.87 -41.37 22.41
N ASP A 837 33.47 -41.03 23.62
CA ASP A 837 32.90 -41.99 24.59
C ASP A 837 31.36 -42.14 24.55
N SER A 838 30.67 -41.43 23.66
CA SER A 838 29.24 -41.56 23.39
C SER A 838 28.86 -40.71 22.18
N LEU A 839 28.43 -41.34 21.07
CA LEU A 839 28.05 -40.67 19.83
C LEU A 839 26.56 -40.86 19.54
N ALA A 840 25.92 -39.79 19.10
CA ALA A 840 24.52 -39.80 18.69
C ALA A 840 24.34 -39.05 17.38
N LEU A 841 23.52 -39.61 16.48
CA LEU A 841 22.98 -38.90 15.34
C LEU A 841 21.69 -38.22 15.77
N VAL A 842 21.61 -36.92 15.52
CA VAL A 842 20.55 -36.07 16.02
C VAL A 842 19.87 -35.42 14.83
N HIS A 843 18.57 -35.64 14.70
CA HIS A 843 17.72 -34.91 13.78
C HIS A 843 17.06 -33.74 14.53
N PRO A 844 17.49 -32.47 14.28
CA PRO A 844 16.80 -31.30 14.83
C PRO A 844 15.31 -31.35 14.48
N TRP A 845 14.45 -31.03 15.44
CA TRP A 845 13.03 -30.94 15.15
C TRP A 845 12.75 -29.76 14.20
N ILE A 846 11.93 -30.00 13.15
CA ILE A 846 11.54 -29.00 12.15
C ILE A 846 10.01 -28.97 12.07
N ASP A 847 9.39 -27.84 12.43
CA ASP A 847 7.92 -27.67 12.40
C ASP A 847 7.31 -27.86 11.00
N PHE A 848 8.10 -27.67 9.93
CA PHE A 848 7.70 -27.94 8.54
C PHE A 848 7.23 -29.39 8.31
N LEU A 849 7.77 -30.37 9.04
CA LEU A 849 7.40 -31.79 8.91
C LEU A 849 5.94 -32.07 9.31
N LEU A 850 5.29 -31.16 10.04
CA LEU A 850 3.86 -31.22 10.34
C LEU A 850 2.95 -30.87 9.15
N GLY A 851 3.52 -30.56 7.97
CA GLY A 851 2.76 -30.26 6.75
C GLY A 851 2.21 -28.83 6.69
N ARG A 852 2.73 -27.93 7.53
CA ARG A 852 2.47 -26.49 7.40
C ARG A 852 3.31 -25.99 6.22
N GLN A 853 2.67 -25.67 5.10
CA GLN A 853 3.34 -25.05 3.97
C GLN A 853 4.04 -23.77 4.45
N SER A 854 5.36 -23.73 4.33
CA SER A 854 6.09 -22.47 4.38
C SER A 854 5.67 -21.66 3.15
N VAL A 855 5.53 -20.35 3.29
CA VAL A 855 5.10 -19.41 2.24
C VAL A 855 6.20 -19.22 1.15
N GLY A 856 7.10 -20.19 0.96
CA GLY A 856 8.35 -20.02 0.23
C GLY A 856 8.68 -21.04 -0.86
N GLU A 857 8.12 -22.25 -0.85
CA GLU A 857 8.40 -23.26 -1.88
C GLU A 857 7.49 -23.07 -3.10
N THR A 858 7.76 -22.04 -3.91
CA THR A 858 7.22 -21.91 -5.27
C THR A 858 8.29 -21.41 -6.23
N ILE A 859 9.54 -21.90 -6.13
CA ILE A 859 10.56 -21.63 -7.15
C ILE A 859 11.49 -22.84 -7.29
N SER A 860 11.02 -23.89 -7.97
CA SER A 860 11.87 -24.81 -8.73
C SER A 860 11.01 -25.74 -9.60
N GLU A 861 10.51 -25.24 -10.73
CA GLU A 861 10.22 -26.11 -11.88
C GLU A 861 10.73 -25.38 -13.13
N GLU A 862 11.67 -26.02 -13.81
CA GLU A 862 12.14 -25.65 -15.14
C GLU A 862 10.95 -25.72 -16.10
N GLU A 863 10.63 -24.61 -16.76
CA GLU A 863 9.66 -24.60 -17.85
C GLU A 863 10.30 -25.25 -19.09
N THR A 864 9.86 -26.46 -19.42
CA THR A 864 9.89 -26.98 -20.79
C THR A 864 8.46 -27.15 -21.30
N ASP A 865 8.17 -26.38 -22.35
CA ASP A 865 7.21 -26.56 -23.44
C ASP A 865 5.74 -26.94 -23.20
N GLU A 866 4.92 -26.10 -23.83
CA GLU A 866 3.60 -26.25 -24.44
C GLU A 866 2.76 -27.54 -24.22
N SER A 867 1.46 -27.27 -23.97
CA SER A 867 0.30 -28.13 -24.22
C SER A 867 0.03 -29.26 -23.22
N SER A 868 -0.63 -28.95 -22.11
CA SER A 868 -1.85 -29.67 -21.71
C SER A 868 -2.58 -28.96 -20.56
N SER A 869 -3.87 -28.78 -20.75
CA SER A 869 -4.82 -28.32 -19.75
C SER A 869 -4.92 -29.32 -18.60
N LYS A 870 -4.39 -28.96 -17.42
CA LYS A 870 -4.87 -29.48 -16.13
C LYS A 870 -4.99 -28.35 -15.12
N SER A 871 -6.22 -28.18 -14.64
CA SER A 871 -6.69 -27.28 -13.59
C SER A 871 -5.80 -27.27 -12.34
N ARG A 872 -5.37 -26.08 -11.90
CA ARG A 872 -4.95 -25.86 -10.51
C ARG A 872 -6.19 -25.92 -9.59
N PRO A 873 -6.14 -26.61 -8.44
CA PRO A 873 -7.30 -26.74 -7.57
C PRO A 873 -7.69 -25.39 -6.95
N SER A 874 -8.96 -25.03 -7.11
CA SER A 874 -9.60 -23.77 -6.69
C SER A 874 -10.27 -23.90 -5.32
N SER A 875 -9.53 -24.27 -4.28
CA SER A 875 -9.97 -24.15 -2.87
C SER A 875 -8.75 -24.29 -1.95
N PRO A 876 -8.69 -23.60 -0.79
CA PRO A 876 -7.81 -24.08 0.26
C PRO A 876 -8.21 -25.53 0.56
N PRO A 877 -7.27 -26.46 0.75
CA PRO A 877 -7.62 -27.83 1.10
C PRO A 877 -8.49 -27.79 2.36
N PRO A 878 -9.51 -28.66 2.48
CA PRO A 878 -10.28 -28.78 3.71
C PRO A 878 -9.33 -28.94 4.91
N PRO A 879 -9.69 -28.46 6.12
CA PRO A 879 -8.84 -28.61 7.28
C PRO A 879 -8.44 -30.08 7.41
N MET A 880 -7.14 -30.34 7.27
CA MET A 880 -6.61 -31.69 7.20
C MET A 880 -6.99 -32.41 8.50
N ASP A 881 -7.67 -33.54 8.38
CA ASP A 881 -7.97 -34.39 9.53
C ASP A 881 -6.65 -34.73 10.27
N ARG A 882 -6.65 -34.60 11.60
CA ARG A 882 -5.44 -34.76 12.44
C ARG A 882 -4.78 -36.13 12.21
N HIS A 883 -5.56 -37.17 11.95
CA HIS A 883 -5.03 -38.50 11.63
C HIS A 883 -4.27 -38.50 10.30
N THR A 884 -4.78 -37.76 9.31
CA THR A 884 -4.10 -37.60 8.02
C THR A 884 -2.79 -36.84 8.21
N ALA A 885 -2.78 -35.77 9.00
CA ALA A 885 -1.55 -35.04 9.32
C ALA A 885 -0.52 -35.92 10.06
N ALA A 886 -0.96 -36.77 10.99
CA ALA A 886 -0.09 -37.70 11.71
C ALA A 886 0.51 -38.80 10.83
N LEU A 887 -0.27 -39.37 9.91
CA LEU A 887 0.25 -40.33 8.93
C LEU A 887 1.20 -39.66 7.94
N GLN A 888 0.91 -38.42 7.55
CA GLN A 888 1.79 -37.64 6.71
C GLN A 888 3.14 -37.34 7.39
N LEU A 889 3.14 -37.08 8.70
CA LEU A 889 4.37 -36.91 9.48
C LEU A 889 5.24 -38.17 9.41
N ILE A 890 4.67 -39.37 9.55
CA ILE A 890 5.42 -40.64 9.47
C ILE A 890 6.04 -40.80 8.08
N ALA A 891 5.27 -40.54 7.03
CA ALA A 891 5.77 -40.62 5.66
C ALA A 891 6.96 -39.66 5.44
N ARG A 892 6.91 -38.43 5.98
CA ARG A 892 8.03 -37.49 5.93
C ARG A 892 9.24 -37.92 6.76
N LEU A 893 9.04 -38.48 7.95
CA LEU A 893 10.13 -39.02 8.79
C LEU A 893 10.85 -40.22 8.13
N ARG A 894 10.18 -40.93 7.21
CA ARG A 894 10.77 -42.01 6.41
C ARG A 894 11.51 -41.53 5.16
N GLN A 895 11.49 -40.23 4.85
CA GLN A 895 12.34 -39.67 3.81
C GLN A 895 13.77 -39.49 4.31
N PRO A 896 14.79 -39.51 3.43
CA PRO A 896 16.15 -39.16 3.80
C PRO A 896 16.21 -37.73 4.36
N PHE A 897 16.89 -37.55 5.50
CA PHE A 897 17.08 -36.24 6.13
C PHE A 897 18.52 -36.05 6.62
N GLY A 898 18.93 -34.78 6.76
CA GLY A 898 20.22 -34.42 7.34
C GLY A 898 20.26 -34.64 8.86
N ALA A 899 21.34 -35.25 9.36
CA ALA A 899 21.58 -35.47 10.78
C ALA A 899 22.84 -34.76 11.26
N LEU A 900 22.83 -34.33 12.52
CA LEU A 900 23.97 -33.80 13.25
C LEU A 900 24.66 -34.92 14.02
N LEU A 901 25.99 -35.02 13.94
CA LEU A 901 26.76 -35.92 14.79
C LEU A 901 27.14 -35.20 16.08
N LEU A 902 26.59 -35.64 17.22
CA LEU A 902 26.88 -35.08 18.53
C LEU A 902 27.62 -36.09 19.41
N THR A 903 28.52 -35.58 20.26
CA THR A 903 29.19 -36.35 21.32
C THR A 903 28.92 -35.78 22.69
N SER A 904 28.82 -36.63 23.71
CA SER A 904 28.68 -36.23 25.12
C SER A 904 30.05 -36.16 25.79
N THR A 905 30.37 -35.05 26.46
CA THR A 905 31.63 -34.91 27.22
C THR A 905 31.57 -35.63 28.57
N ARG A 906 32.58 -36.45 28.90
CA ARG A 906 32.66 -37.20 30.18
C ARG A 906 33.26 -36.40 31.36
N GLN A 907 33.68 -35.16 31.18
CA GLN A 907 34.38 -34.38 32.22
C GLN A 907 33.54 -33.17 32.65
N ASP A 908 32.88 -33.28 33.81
CA ASP A 908 32.26 -32.24 34.67
C ASP A 908 31.30 -31.20 34.04
N VAL A 909 31.07 -31.23 32.73
CA VAL A 909 30.11 -30.38 32.03
C VAL A 909 29.05 -31.25 31.37
N VAL A 910 27.82 -31.18 31.90
CA VAL A 910 26.63 -31.78 31.28
C VAL A 910 26.36 -31.02 29.98
N GLY A 911 26.62 -31.65 28.82
CA GLY A 911 26.37 -31.05 27.50
C GLY A 911 26.85 -31.92 26.33
N TYR A 912 26.23 -31.71 25.17
CA TYR A 912 26.62 -32.29 23.89
C TYR A 912 27.45 -31.31 23.07
N ARG A 913 28.32 -31.80 22.20
CA ARG A 913 29.07 -31.00 21.23
C ARG A 913 28.93 -31.60 19.84
N ARG A 914 28.72 -30.77 18.82
CA ARG A 914 28.76 -31.20 17.42
C ARG A 914 30.18 -31.51 16.99
N VAL A 915 30.35 -32.67 16.37
CA VAL A 915 31.57 -33.11 15.71
C VAL A 915 31.58 -32.57 14.29
N ALA A 916 32.69 -32.00 13.83
CA ALA A 916 32.79 -31.49 12.47
C ALA A 916 32.68 -32.65 11.46
N SER A 917 31.97 -32.41 10.36
CA SER A 917 31.88 -33.36 9.25
C SER A 917 32.10 -32.61 7.95
N GLU A 918 32.97 -33.17 7.11
CA GLU A 918 33.34 -32.62 5.80
C GLU A 918 32.23 -32.91 4.77
N SER A 919 31.43 -33.96 4.99
CA SER A 919 30.29 -34.34 4.17
C SER A 919 28.97 -34.16 4.93
N LEU A 920 27.86 -34.02 4.20
CA LEU A 920 26.56 -34.12 4.82
C LEU A 920 26.29 -35.57 5.27
N ILE A 921 25.86 -35.75 6.52
CA ILE A 921 25.32 -37.01 7.02
C ILE A 921 23.82 -37.06 6.70
N THR A 922 23.44 -37.89 5.72
CA THR A 922 22.04 -38.15 5.37
C THR A 922 21.65 -39.52 5.90
N VAL A 923 20.53 -39.59 6.61
CA VAL A 923 20.00 -40.86 7.17
C VAL A 923 18.52 -41.00 6.86
N GLN A 924 18.01 -42.22 6.94
CA GLN A 924 16.62 -42.55 6.67
C GLN A 924 16.11 -43.53 7.72
N VAL A 925 14.92 -43.30 8.26
CA VAL A 925 14.27 -44.23 9.19
C VAL A 925 13.79 -45.47 8.42
N GLN A 926 14.15 -46.66 8.89
CA GLN A 926 13.77 -47.91 8.24
C GLN A 926 12.27 -48.20 8.39
N GLU A 927 11.65 -48.82 7.37
CA GLU A 927 10.21 -49.11 7.38
C GLU A 927 9.77 -50.02 8.53
N ASP A 928 10.64 -50.90 9.00
CA ASP A 928 10.39 -51.86 10.08
C ASP A 928 10.66 -51.29 11.48
N THR A 929 11.03 -50.01 11.60
CA THR A 929 11.36 -49.41 12.90
C THR A 929 10.11 -49.27 13.77
N PRO A 930 10.07 -49.81 15.00
CA PRO A 930 8.96 -49.64 15.92
C PRO A 930 8.72 -48.16 16.26
N LEU A 931 7.47 -47.72 16.25
CA LEU A 931 7.10 -46.34 16.60
C LEU A 931 7.46 -45.98 18.05
N ASP A 932 7.39 -46.96 18.96
CA ASP A 932 7.78 -46.79 20.36
C ASP A 932 9.27 -46.40 20.49
N ASP A 933 10.14 -46.98 19.67
CA ASP A 933 11.57 -46.63 19.65
C ASP A 933 11.80 -45.19 19.18
N LEU A 934 11.00 -44.69 18.22
CA LEU A 934 11.05 -43.28 17.81
C LEU A 934 10.57 -42.36 18.93
N ILE A 935 9.45 -42.69 19.57
CA ILE A 935 8.88 -41.93 20.69
C ILE A 935 9.91 -41.84 21.83
N ASP A 936 10.56 -42.96 22.13
CA ASP A 936 11.61 -43.05 23.14
C ASP A 936 12.93 -42.43 22.72
N SER A 937 13.09 -42.01 21.46
CA SER A 937 14.27 -41.29 20.96
C SER A 937 14.11 -39.75 21.00
N ILE A 938 12.92 -39.23 21.31
CA ILE A 938 12.68 -37.79 21.43
C ILE A 938 13.39 -37.23 22.66
N ARG A 939 14.29 -36.25 22.47
CA ARG A 939 15.10 -35.63 23.52
C ARG A 939 15.17 -34.12 23.35
N ILE A 940 15.41 -33.43 24.45
CA ILE A 940 15.88 -32.04 24.46
C ILE A 940 17.33 -32.09 24.93
N LEU A 941 18.25 -31.72 24.05
CA LEU A 941 19.69 -31.77 24.31
C LEU A 941 20.20 -30.36 24.59
N ASP A 942 21.05 -30.23 25.61
CA ASP A 942 21.86 -29.03 25.83
C ASP A 942 23.15 -29.15 25.02
N VAL A 943 23.29 -28.35 23.97
CA VAL A 943 24.43 -28.36 23.05
C VAL A 943 25.32 -27.14 23.29
N LEU A 944 26.63 -27.38 23.43
CA LEU A 944 27.68 -26.40 23.74
C LEU A 944 28.24 -25.70 22.51
#